data_AF-A0A7S4FIH7-F1
#
_entry.id   AF-A0A7S4FIH7-F1
#
_cell.length_a   1.000
_cell.length_b   1.000
_cell.length_c   1.000
_cell.angle_alpha   90.00
_cell.angle_beta   90.00
_cell.angle_gamma   90.00
#
_symmetry.space_group_name_H-M   'P 1'
#
loop_
_entity.id
_entity.type
_entity.pdbx_description
1 polymer ?
#
loop_
_entity_poly.entity_id
_entity_poly.type
_entity_poly.pdbx_seq_one_letter_code
_entity_poly.pdbx_strand_id
1 'polypeptide(L)'
;MSARKAVPLSKRILLSLAPSVVNQKSGPSLSRVGAIVEQISKAIKDQKKEAIIVAAKGPTPALYPSLFEQYGVQCTPVQSTSASDVKAEIQTLLSQGQVPLVTKDSDADAAQIAADASADLLVMLSNIEGVFSDAPGKKGAQLMNSLSPSETVQFGSGGMEEKVKAARQANGQQINAIIADGSQQEVVSRILKGENVGTVVQFEEDTTVGPLQICQQARRGLRELKDLSGEKRSELLRRVSKVLLDKADVILEANEKDLEYAKQTNLDPHMLARLKLSKAKLETLSKGINDISNQPDPIGQVVAAREITEGLVLRQETVPLGVLMVIFESRPDALPQVVALGLRSGNPLILKGGKEAAHTNACLLGLIHEVIAPEVGAYTYQLVASREDVASLMGMNNYIDLVIPRGSNQMVQSIQNSTKIPVMGHADGICHVYVDKLADLDKAKEIVVDSKTDYPAACNAMETLLIHEDLLSSGKASELVKAAQASNVKFYAGPRAQKDLSELGLEPTSSLGHEYGSLEAMVEVVSNMEEAVDWITKYGSAHTESIVTEDKEAAETFLKQVDSADVFHNSSTRFADGYRYGLGAEVGISTSRIHARGPVGVQGLLTTKWVMRSQSKHTVAQFNKGLWAYTHKPMAVTESQ
;
A
#
# COMPACT_ATOMS: atom_id res chain seq x y z
N MET A 1 -13.36 16.63 -23.06
CA MET A 1 -14.42 17.03 -22.12
C MET A 1 -14.08 16.43 -20.77
N SER A 2 -13.59 17.23 -19.83
CA SER A 2 -13.22 16.75 -18.50
C SER A 2 -14.47 16.26 -17.76
N ALA A 3 -14.52 14.97 -17.42
CA ALA A 3 -15.51 14.44 -16.51
C ALA A 3 -15.36 15.14 -15.15
N ARG A 4 -16.49 15.54 -14.56
CA ARG A 4 -16.55 16.39 -13.36
C ARG A 4 -16.21 15.57 -12.12
N LYS A 5 -15.32 16.08 -11.25
CA LYS A 5 -15.10 15.53 -9.90
C LYS A 5 -16.27 15.94 -8.99
N ALA A 6 -16.89 14.99 -8.30
CA ALA A 6 -17.97 15.25 -7.35
C ALA A 6 -17.48 16.18 -6.23
N VAL A 7 -18.34 17.08 -5.74
CA VAL A 7 -18.05 17.86 -4.53
C VAL A 7 -18.08 16.89 -3.34
N PRO A 8 -17.04 16.82 -2.48
CA PRO A 8 -16.97 15.87 -1.38
C PRO A 8 -18.15 16.01 -0.41
N LEU A 9 -18.37 14.97 0.42
CA LEU A 9 -19.26 14.96 1.58
C LEU A 9 -18.82 15.98 2.65
N SER A 10 -18.90 17.27 2.34
CA SER A 10 -18.45 18.40 3.16
C SER A 10 -19.26 18.46 4.45
N LYS A 11 -18.64 18.43 5.63
CA LYS A 11 -19.32 18.42 6.93
C LYS A 11 -19.65 19.84 7.40
N ARG A 12 -18.73 20.78 7.22
CA ARG A 12 -18.85 22.20 7.60
C ARG A 12 -18.87 23.09 6.36
N ILE A 13 -19.95 23.82 6.17
CA ILE A 13 -20.18 24.65 4.99
C ILE A 13 -20.31 26.10 5.40
N LEU A 14 -19.58 26.98 4.72
CA LEU A 14 -19.75 28.41 4.83
C LEU A 14 -20.54 28.94 3.63
N LEU A 15 -21.63 29.67 3.89
CA LEU A 15 -22.42 30.32 2.86
C LEU A 15 -22.19 31.83 2.91
N SER A 16 -21.61 32.35 1.83
CA SER A 16 -21.41 33.78 1.63
C SER A 16 -22.50 34.34 0.72
N LEU A 17 -23.27 35.28 1.26
CA LEU A 17 -24.42 35.87 0.59
C LEU A 17 -24.04 37.24 0.02
N ALA A 18 -24.06 37.39 -1.30
CA ALA A 18 -23.78 38.66 -1.93
C ALA A 18 -24.92 39.68 -1.68
N PRO A 19 -24.61 40.99 -1.58
CA PRO A 19 -25.64 42.02 -1.50
C PRO A 19 -26.68 41.93 -2.62
N SER A 20 -26.31 41.49 -3.83
CA SER A 20 -27.23 41.34 -4.96
C SER A 20 -28.27 40.22 -4.78
N VAL A 21 -27.99 39.20 -3.97
CA VAL A 21 -28.93 38.13 -3.60
C VAL A 21 -29.95 38.63 -2.57
N VAL A 22 -29.58 39.68 -1.86
CA VAL A 22 -30.23 40.17 -0.64
C VAL A 22 -31.00 41.48 -0.87
N ASN A 23 -30.49 42.36 -1.74
CA ASN A 23 -30.87 43.77 -1.84
C ASN A 23 -31.49 44.06 -3.21
N GLN A 24 -32.73 43.61 -3.43
CA GLN A 24 -33.61 44.18 -4.44
C GLN A 24 -34.86 44.71 -3.74
N LYS A 25 -34.99 46.03 -3.80
CA LYS A 25 -36.09 46.81 -3.22
C LYS A 25 -37.42 46.37 -3.85
N SER A 26 -38.39 46.04 -2.97
CA SER A 26 -39.82 45.74 -3.23
C SER A 26 -40.16 44.48 -4.05
N GLY A 27 -40.92 43.56 -3.42
CA GLY A 27 -41.41 42.32 -4.06
C GLY A 27 -40.39 41.17 -4.09
N PRO A 28 -40.82 39.94 -4.42
CA PRO A 28 -40.29 38.57 -4.14
C PRO A 28 -38.89 38.31 -3.50
N SER A 29 -38.33 39.21 -2.70
CA SER A 29 -36.95 39.14 -2.18
C SER A 29 -36.85 38.49 -0.80
N LEU A 30 -37.83 38.74 0.09
CA LEU A 30 -37.95 38.03 1.38
C LEU A 30 -38.19 36.52 1.19
N SER A 31 -38.91 36.13 0.14
CA SER A 31 -39.14 34.71 -0.18
C SER A 31 -37.88 34.00 -0.66
N ARG A 32 -36.90 34.70 -1.26
CA ARG A 32 -35.63 34.12 -1.69
C ARG A 32 -34.68 33.85 -0.53
N VAL A 33 -34.52 34.82 0.38
CA VAL A 33 -33.73 34.62 1.60
C VAL A 33 -34.37 33.52 2.45
N GLY A 34 -35.69 33.51 2.59
CA GLY A 34 -36.43 32.43 3.24
C GLY A 34 -36.18 31.06 2.61
N ALA A 35 -36.24 30.96 1.27
CA ALA A 35 -35.96 29.70 0.56
C ALA A 35 -34.52 29.20 0.73
N ILE A 36 -33.53 30.11 0.82
CA ILE A 36 -32.14 29.74 1.13
C ILE A 36 -32.02 29.25 2.57
N VAL A 37 -32.64 29.96 3.53
CA VAL A 37 -32.67 29.59 4.96
C VAL A 37 -33.33 28.22 5.17
N GLU A 38 -34.44 27.94 4.47
CA GLU A 38 -35.12 26.65 4.50
C GLU A 38 -34.21 25.51 4.01
N GLN A 39 -33.50 25.71 2.89
CA GLN A 39 -32.54 24.72 2.36
C GLN A 39 -31.40 24.45 3.35
N ILE A 40 -30.89 25.49 4.00
CA ILE A 40 -29.81 25.36 5.00
C ILE A 40 -30.33 24.65 6.26
N SER A 41 -31.51 25.02 6.75
CA SER A 41 -32.16 24.35 7.90
C SER A 41 -32.34 22.86 7.62
N LYS A 42 -32.80 22.51 6.42
CA LYS A 42 -32.91 21.12 5.96
C LYS A 42 -31.56 20.42 5.92
N ALA A 43 -30.50 21.07 5.41
CA ALA A 43 -29.16 20.49 5.38
C ALA A 43 -28.59 20.23 6.79
N ILE A 44 -28.81 21.14 7.73
CA ILE A 44 -28.38 20.99 9.13
C ILE A 44 -29.11 19.81 9.78
N LYS A 45 -30.45 19.74 9.64
CA LYS A 45 -31.29 18.73 10.30
C LYS A 45 -31.19 17.34 9.65
N ASP A 46 -31.30 17.26 8.33
CA ASP A 46 -31.42 15.97 7.61
C ASP A 46 -30.05 15.37 7.28
N GLN A 47 -29.03 16.21 7.02
CA GLN A 47 -27.71 15.77 6.54
C GLN A 47 -26.60 15.94 7.59
N LYS A 48 -26.95 16.33 8.83
CA LYS A 48 -26.02 16.55 9.96
C LYS A 48 -24.83 17.46 9.61
N LYS A 49 -25.11 18.55 8.90
CA LYS A 49 -24.11 19.53 8.46
C LYS A 49 -23.96 20.67 9.46
N GLU A 50 -22.74 21.19 9.60
CA GLU A 50 -22.46 22.44 10.31
C GLU A 50 -22.49 23.59 9.29
N ALA A 51 -23.25 24.65 9.56
CA ALA A 51 -23.38 25.78 8.64
C ALA A 51 -22.90 27.08 9.30
N ILE A 52 -22.23 27.93 8.51
CA ILE A 52 -21.80 29.28 8.91
C ILE A 52 -22.34 30.26 7.85
N ILE A 53 -22.94 31.35 8.28
CA ILE A 53 -23.50 32.37 7.39
C ILE A 53 -22.60 33.60 7.42
N VAL A 54 -22.19 34.05 6.23
CA VAL A 54 -21.45 35.29 6.05
C VAL A 54 -22.25 36.24 5.17
N ALA A 55 -22.66 37.37 5.74
CA ALA A 55 -23.50 38.37 5.07
C ALA A 55 -22.83 39.74 5.05
N ALA A 56 -23.04 40.53 4.00
CA ALA A 56 -22.48 41.88 3.90
C ALA A 56 -23.07 42.84 4.95
N LYS A 57 -22.28 43.81 5.44
CA LYS A 57 -22.76 44.86 6.35
C LYS A 57 -23.94 45.63 5.73
N GLY A 58 -25.04 45.76 6.49
CA GLY A 58 -26.28 46.39 6.04
C GLY A 58 -27.47 46.02 6.92
N PRO A 59 -28.72 46.33 6.53
CA PRO A 59 -29.92 45.99 7.32
C PRO A 59 -30.27 44.50 7.30
N THR A 60 -29.70 43.71 6.38
CA THR A 60 -30.09 42.31 6.16
C THR A 60 -29.51 41.30 7.16
N PRO A 61 -28.24 41.39 7.61
CA PRO A 61 -27.72 40.55 8.68
C PRO A 61 -28.67 40.44 9.89
N ALA A 62 -29.34 41.53 10.27
CA ALA A 62 -30.29 41.54 11.38
C ALA A 62 -31.56 40.68 11.15
N LEU A 63 -31.87 40.30 9.91
CA LEU A 63 -33.04 39.50 9.56
C LEU A 63 -32.79 37.99 9.65
N TYR A 64 -31.55 37.53 9.54
CA TYR A 64 -31.24 36.09 9.53
C TYR A 64 -31.61 35.38 10.84
N PRO A 65 -31.32 35.93 12.05
CA PRO A 65 -31.71 35.28 13.29
C PRO A 65 -33.21 34.96 13.34
N SER A 66 -34.06 35.94 13.06
CA SER A 66 -35.52 35.76 13.04
C SER A 66 -35.99 34.79 11.95
N LEU A 67 -35.34 34.76 10.79
CA LEU A 67 -35.69 33.82 9.71
C LEU A 67 -35.28 32.39 10.06
N PHE A 68 -34.06 32.16 10.54
CA PHE A 68 -33.62 30.82 10.94
C PHE A 68 -34.45 30.27 12.11
N GLU A 69 -34.87 31.14 13.03
CA GLU A 69 -35.75 30.78 14.14
C GLU A 69 -37.11 30.27 13.66
N GLN A 70 -37.71 30.86 12.61
CA GLN A 70 -38.94 30.37 11.99
C GLN A 70 -38.82 28.93 11.45
N TYR A 71 -37.61 28.53 11.06
CA TYR A 71 -37.32 27.16 10.61
C TYR A 71 -36.69 26.29 11.72
N GLY A 72 -36.76 26.72 12.98
CA GLY A 72 -36.30 25.96 14.15
C GLY A 72 -34.80 25.71 14.20
N VAL A 73 -34.00 26.69 13.77
CA VAL A 73 -32.54 26.69 13.86
C VAL A 73 -32.10 27.95 14.59
N GLN A 74 -31.26 27.81 15.61
CA GLN A 74 -30.70 28.96 16.32
C GLN A 74 -29.56 29.56 15.50
N CYS A 75 -29.68 30.82 15.10
CA CYS A 75 -28.67 31.55 14.35
C CYS A 75 -28.22 32.77 15.17
N THR A 76 -26.92 32.84 15.45
CA THR A 76 -26.36 33.76 16.46
C THR A 76 -25.30 34.67 15.85
N PRO A 77 -25.47 36.00 15.92
CA PRO A 77 -24.47 36.95 15.43
C PRO A 77 -23.18 36.89 16.25
N VAL A 78 -22.05 36.76 15.56
CA VAL A 78 -20.70 36.82 16.14
C VAL A 78 -20.38 38.27 16.54
N GLN A 79 -20.08 38.50 17.81
CA GLN A 79 -19.85 39.84 18.38
C GLN A 79 -18.38 40.25 18.40
N SER A 80 -17.46 39.28 18.32
CA SER A 80 -16.02 39.53 18.37
C SER A 80 -15.51 40.35 17.18
N THR A 81 -14.52 41.21 17.43
CA THR A 81 -13.95 42.13 16.42
C THR A 81 -12.50 41.80 16.05
N SER A 82 -11.82 40.94 16.81
CA SER A 82 -10.47 40.44 16.48
C SER A 82 -10.54 39.06 15.82
N ALA A 83 -9.63 38.76 14.90
CA ALA A 83 -9.66 37.51 14.13
C ALA A 83 -9.53 36.25 15.01
N SER A 84 -8.71 36.29 16.06
CA SER A 84 -8.57 35.17 17.01
C SER A 84 -9.84 34.92 17.82
N ASP A 85 -10.54 35.99 18.20
CA ASP A 85 -11.74 35.90 19.01
C ASP A 85 -12.94 35.48 18.16
N VAL A 86 -13.03 35.96 16.91
CA VAL A 86 -14.03 35.52 15.91
C VAL A 86 -13.95 34.01 15.68
N LYS A 87 -12.73 33.47 15.52
CA LYS A 87 -12.51 32.02 15.37
C LYS A 87 -13.01 31.23 16.59
N ALA A 88 -12.64 31.66 17.80
CA ALA A 88 -13.04 30.97 19.03
C ALA A 88 -14.56 31.04 19.26
N GLU A 89 -15.19 32.17 18.96
CA GLU A 89 -16.64 32.36 19.07
C GLU A 89 -17.40 31.48 18.06
N ILE A 90 -16.95 31.42 16.80
CA ILE A 90 -17.52 30.53 15.78
C ILE A 90 -17.47 29.07 16.23
N GLN A 91 -16.32 28.60 16.72
CA GLN A 91 -16.17 27.22 17.20
C GLN A 91 -17.08 26.92 18.40
N THR A 92 -17.22 27.88 19.31
CA THR A 92 -18.10 27.76 20.47
C THR A 92 -19.56 27.63 20.06
N LEU A 93 -20.04 28.51 19.16
CA LEU A 93 -21.41 28.48 18.66
C LEU A 93 -21.73 27.17 17.92
N LEU A 94 -20.82 26.71 17.06
CA LEU A 94 -20.97 25.43 16.36
C LEU A 94 -21.06 24.25 17.33
N SER A 95 -20.23 24.24 18.39
CA SER A 95 -20.27 23.18 19.42
C SER A 95 -21.58 23.15 20.21
N GLN A 96 -22.30 24.28 20.27
CA GLN A 96 -23.62 24.42 20.89
C GLN A 96 -24.77 24.13 19.92
N GLY A 97 -24.48 23.72 18.68
CA GLY A 97 -25.48 23.46 17.65
C GLY A 97 -26.13 24.73 17.08
N GLN A 98 -25.50 25.90 17.27
CA GLN A 98 -25.96 27.18 16.72
C GLN A 98 -25.26 27.49 15.40
N VAL A 99 -25.95 28.20 14.50
CA VAL A 99 -25.42 28.68 13.23
C VAL A 99 -24.78 30.05 13.45
N PRO A 100 -23.45 30.19 13.31
CA PRO A 100 -22.79 31.49 13.46
C PRO A 100 -23.14 32.40 12.27
N LEU A 101 -23.48 33.66 12.58
CA LEU A 101 -23.67 34.71 11.59
C LEU A 101 -22.55 35.75 11.71
N VAL A 102 -21.74 35.87 10.67
CA VAL A 102 -20.60 36.80 10.61
C VAL A 102 -20.86 37.87 9.55
N THR A 103 -20.58 39.13 9.88
CA THR A 103 -20.66 40.21 8.89
C THR A 103 -19.35 40.38 8.14
N LYS A 104 -19.40 40.54 6.82
CA LYS A 104 -18.24 40.83 5.97
C LYS A 104 -18.28 42.24 5.36
N ASP A 105 -17.11 42.81 5.10
CA ASP A 105 -16.90 44.02 4.30
C ASP A 105 -16.61 43.66 2.84
N SER A 106 -15.95 42.54 2.58
CA SER A 106 -15.50 42.11 1.25
C SER A 106 -15.68 40.61 1.00
N ASP A 107 -15.68 40.20 -0.27
CA ASP A 107 -15.68 38.77 -0.63
C ASP A 107 -14.42 38.04 -0.14
N ALA A 108 -13.28 38.74 0.04
CA ALA A 108 -12.06 38.18 0.61
C ALA A 108 -12.22 37.80 2.09
N ASP A 109 -13.04 38.55 2.84
CA ASP A 109 -13.33 38.24 4.24
C ASP A 109 -14.06 36.90 4.35
N ALA A 110 -14.92 36.56 3.38
CA ALA A 110 -15.61 35.27 3.38
C ALA A 110 -14.63 34.10 3.24
N ALA A 111 -13.58 34.26 2.44
CA ALA A 111 -12.52 33.26 2.31
C ALA A 111 -11.70 33.12 3.60
N GLN A 112 -11.39 34.25 4.26
CA GLN A 112 -10.67 34.23 5.53
C GLN A 112 -11.51 33.61 6.65
N ILE A 113 -12.80 33.98 6.77
CA ILE A 113 -13.72 33.40 7.75
C ILE A 113 -13.90 31.90 7.50
N ALA A 114 -13.91 31.45 6.24
CA ALA A 114 -13.96 30.02 5.92
C ALA A 114 -12.74 29.27 6.45
N ALA A 115 -11.55 29.86 6.31
CA ALA A 115 -10.30 29.31 6.86
C ALA A 115 -10.31 29.29 8.39
N ASP A 116 -10.69 30.40 9.02
CA ASP A 116 -10.73 30.53 10.47
C ASP A 116 -11.72 29.53 11.09
N ALA A 117 -12.85 29.31 10.43
CA ALA A 117 -13.87 28.35 10.82
C ALA A 117 -13.56 26.90 10.41
N SER A 118 -12.47 26.65 9.69
CA SER A 118 -12.14 25.32 9.13
C SER A 118 -13.29 24.72 8.34
N ALA A 119 -13.90 25.51 7.45
CA ALA A 119 -14.96 25.06 6.56
C ALA A 119 -14.41 24.14 5.47
N ASP A 120 -15.15 23.08 5.12
CA ASP A 120 -14.80 22.18 4.02
C ASP A 120 -15.19 22.77 2.65
N LEU A 121 -16.21 23.64 2.66
CA LEU A 121 -16.79 24.23 1.45
C LEU A 121 -17.21 25.69 1.69
N LEU A 122 -16.77 26.58 0.81
CA LEU A 122 -17.21 27.97 0.68
C LEU A 122 -18.20 28.10 -0.50
N VAL A 123 -19.47 28.37 -0.21
CA VAL A 123 -20.50 28.64 -1.22
C VAL A 123 -20.71 30.15 -1.34
N MET A 124 -20.34 30.73 -2.47
CA MET A 124 -20.53 32.14 -2.79
C MET A 124 -21.77 32.31 -3.68
N LEU A 125 -22.90 32.67 -3.06
CA LEU A 125 -24.14 32.91 -3.79
C LEU A 125 -24.12 34.32 -4.40
N SER A 126 -24.18 34.35 -5.74
CA SER A 126 -24.17 35.52 -6.60
C SER A 126 -25.52 35.68 -7.32
N ASN A 127 -25.63 36.65 -8.22
CA ASN A 127 -26.76 36.84 -9.14
C ASN A 127 -26.41 36.43 -10.59
N ILE A 128 -25.34 35.65 -10.76
CA ILE A 128 -24.84 35.13 -12.04
C ILE A 128 -24.59 33.63 -11.84
N GLU A 129 -24.91 32.83 -12.86
CA GLU A 129 -24.85 31.35 -12.80
C GLU A 129 -23.47 30.81 -12.39
N GLY A 130 -22.40 31.52 -12.74
CA GLY A 130 -21.02 31.20 -12.38
C GLY A 130 -20.05 32.05 -13.21
N VAL A 131 -18.84 31.54 -13.40
CA VAL A 131 -17.79 32.13 -14.23
C VAL A 131 -18.01 31.70 -15.68
N PHE A 132 -17.95 32.63 -16.63
CA PHE A 132 -18.08 32.35 -18.06
C PHE A 132 -16.73 32.48 -18.76
N SER A 133 -16.56 31.77 -19.88
CA SER A 133 -15.35 31.80 -20.71
C SER A 133 -15.07 33.18 -21.36
N ASP A 134 -16.09 34.02 -21.45
CA ASP A 134 -16.03 35.44 -21.85
C ASP A 134 -17.21 36.17 -21.16
N ALA A 135 -17.33 37.49 -21.34
CA ALA A 135 -18.37 38.32 -20.75
C ALA A 135 -19.78 37.71 -20.96
N PRO A 136 -20.58 37.56 -19.88
CA PRO A 136 -21.94 37.02 -19.97
C PRO A 136 -22.78 37.74 -21.03
N GLY A 137 -23.40 36.98 -21.94
CA GLY A 137 -24.23 37.52 -23.03
C GLY A 137 -23.51 37.74 -24.38
N LYS A 138 -22.20 37.56 -24.47
CA LYS A 138 -21.50 37.51 -25.77
C LYS A 138 -21.78 36.20 -26.52
N LYS A 139 -21.87 36.28 -27.85
CA LYS A 139 -22.06 35.11 -28.73
C LYS A 139 -20.86 34.17 -28.62
N GLY A 140 -21.06 33.01 -27.99
CA GLY A 140 -20.00 32.01 -27.75
C GLY A 140 -19.50 31.91 -26.31
N ALA A 141 -19.95 32.78 -25.39
CA ALA A 141 -19.64 32.66 -23.97
C ALA A 141 -20.32 31.40 -23.38
N GLN A 142 -19.56 30.56 -22.69
CA GLN A 142 -20.05 29.33 -22.05
C GLN A 142 -19.76 29.37 -20.55
N LEU A 143 -20.69 28.83 -19.76
CA LEU A 143 -20.49 28.65 -18.32
C LEU A 143 -19.34 27.66 -18.08
N MET A 144 -18.35 28.09 -17.30
CA MET A 144 -17.25 27.25 -16.85
C MET A 144 -17.72 26.44 -15.65
N ASN A 145 -17.87 25.13 -15.80
CA ASN A 145 -18.34 24.27 -14.70
C ASN A 145 -17.26 24.06 -13.62
N SER A 146 -16.00 24.32 -13.95
CA SER A 146 -14.85 24.26 -13.05
C SER A 146 -13.84 25.33 -13.44
N LEU A 147 -13.06 25.80 -12.47
CA LEU A 147 -11.97 26.73 -12.70
C LEU A 147 -10.71 26.24 -12.01
N SER A 148 -9.63 26.04 -12.76
CA SER A 148 -8.34 25.68 -12.19
C SER A 148 -7.68 26.85 -11.45
N PRO A 149 -6.86 26.61 -10.41
CA PRO A 149 -6.18 27.68 -9.66
C PRO A 149 -5.34 28.61 -10.55
N SER A 150 -4.74 28.08 -11.62
CA SER A 150 -3.88 28.78 -12.57
C SER A 150 -4.58 29.28 -13.84
N GLU A 151 -5.87 29.00 -14.04
CA GLU A 151 -6.57 29.42 -15.27
C GLU A 151 -6.67 30.94 -15.37
N THR A 152 -6.41 31.50 -16.56
CA THR A 152 -6.65 32.92 -16.78
C THR A 152 -8.10 33.12 -17.22
N VAL A 153 -8.85 33.94 -16.49
CA VAL A 153 -10.26 34.26 -16.79
C VAL A 153 -10.33 35.72 -17.21
N GLN A 154 -11.06 36.01 -18.29
CA GLN A 154 -11.38 37.37 -18.68
C GLN A 154 -12.66 37.81 -17.96
N PHE A 155 -12.56 38.88 -17.17
CA PHE A 155 -13.69 39.42 -16.42
C PHE A 155 -14.34 40.60 -17.17
N GLY A 156 -15.67 40.70 -17.07
CA GLY A 156 -16.40 41.92 -17.44
C GLY A 156 -16.35 42.98 -16.34
N SER A 157 -17.10 44.08 -16.50
CA SER A 157 -17.13 45.23 -15.59
C SER A 157 -17.93 45.02 -14.29
N GLY A 158 -17.83 43.85 -13.66
CA GLY A 158 -18.62 43.47 -12.48
C GLY A 158 -17.83 42.77 -11.37
N GLY A 159 -18.46 42.55 -10.22
CA GLY A 159 -17.84 41.95 -9.02
C GLY A 159 -17.58 40.42 -9.10
N MET A 160 -17.38 39.87 -10.29
CA MET A 160 -17.01 38.46 -10.51
C MET A 160 -15.52 38.24 -10.30
N GLU A 161 -14.69 39.21 -10.66
CA GLU A 161 -13.24 39.15 -10.41
C GLU A 161 -12.93 38.99 -8.92
N GLU A 162 -13.62 39.75 -8.06
CA GLU A 162 -13.50 39.66 -6.61
C GLU A 162 -13.92 38.29 -6.06
N LYS A 163 -14.99 37.69 -6.62
CA LYS A 163 -15.46 36.35 -6.23
C LYS A 163 -14.48 35.26 -6.63
N VAL A 164 -13.92 35.35 -7.83
CA VAL A 164 -12.89 34.41 -8.27
C VAL A 164 -11.62 34.56 -7.44
N LYS A 165 -11.22 35.79 -7.09
CA LYS A 165 -10.09 36.03 -6.17
C LYS A 165 -10.33 35.44 -4.79
N ALA A 166 -11.50 35.66 -4.20
CA ALA A 166 -11.88 35.08 -2.92
C ALA A 166 -11.96 33.55 -2.97
N ALA A 167 -12.56 32.99 -4.03
CA ALA A 167 -12.62 31.54 -4.23
C ALA A 167 -11.22 30.92 -4.36
N ARG A 168 -10.28 31.61 -5.05
CA ARG A 168 -8.85 31.21 -5.11
C ARG A 168 -8.11 31.37 -3.79
N GLN A 169 -8.46 32.39 -3.00
CA GLN A 169 -7.90 32.56 -1.67
C GLN A 169 -8.34 31.42 -0.74
N ALA A 170 -9.63 31.05 -0.77
CA ALA A 170 -10.14 29.89 -0.04
C ALA A 170 -9.46 28.59 -0.50
N ASN A 171 -9.27 28.44 -1.81
CA ASN A 171 -8.54 27.33 -2.41
C ASN A 171 -7.10 27.19 -1.90
N GLY A 172 -6.37 28.31 -1.81
CA GLY A 172 -5.02 28.36 -1.22
C GLY A 172 -4.97 27.98 0.26
N GLN A 173 -6.12 27.95 0.94
CA GLN A 173 -6.30 27.49 2.31
C GLN A 173 -6.91 26.08 2.38
N GLN A 174 -6.89 25.32 1.28
CA GLN A 174 -7.46 23.97 1.15
C GLN A 174 -8.99 23.90 1.37
N ILE A 175 -9.71 24.93 0.92
CA ILE A 175 -11.18 24.99 1.02
C ILE A 175 -11.77 25.01 -0.38
N ASN A 176 -12.68 24.08 -0.66
CA ASN A 176 -13.37 24.06 -1.95
C ASN A 176 -14.29 25.29 -2.03
N ALA A 177 -14.36 25.95 -3.18
CA ALA A 177 -15.25 27.08 -3.37
C ALA A 177 -16.21 26.86 -4.54
N ILE A 178 -17.45 27.33 -4.41
CA ILE A 178 -18.47 27.30 -5.47
C ILE A 178 -19.04 28.69 -5.66
N ILE A 179 -19.05 29.18 -6.89
CA ILE A 179 -19.74 30.41 -7.27
C ILE A 179 -21.00 30.01 -8.04
N ALA A 180 -22.17 30.34 -7.51
CA ALA A 180 -23.45 29.96 -8.10
C ALA A 180 -24.49 31.07 -7.99
N ASP A 181 -25.51 31.02 -8.85
CA ASP A 181 -26.65 31.95 -8.77
C ASP A 181 -27.60 31.56 -7.64
N GLY A 182 -27.68 32.41 -6.62
CA GLY A 182 -28.58 32.28 -5.47
C GLY A 182 -30.07 32.32 -5.82
N SER A 183 -30.43 32.71 -7.05
CA SER A 183 -31.81 32.73 -7.54
C SER A 183 -32.30 31.39 -8.11
N GLN A 184 -31.39 30.44 -8.36
CA GLN A 184 -31.75 29.12 -8.88
C GLN A 184 -32.53 28.29 -7.87
N GLN A 185 -33.50 27.52 -8.37
CA GLN A 185 -34.31 26.64 -7.55
C GLN A 185 -33.44 25.58 -6.85
N GLU A 186 -33.61 25.46 -5.54
CA GLU A 186 -32.91 24.50 -4.67
C GLU A 186 -31.36 24.55 -4.79
N VAL A 187 -30.79 25.70 -5.17
CA VAL A 187 -29.35 25.85 -5.44
C VAL A 187 -28.45 25.31 -4.33
N VAL A 188 -28.75 25.61 -3.06
CA VAL A 188 -27.95 25.14 -1.91
C VAL A 188 -28.13 23.63 -1.75
N SER A 189 -29.36 23.13 -1.77
CA SER A 189 -29.63 21.69 -1.68
C SER A 189 -28.94 20.89 -2.77
N ARG A 190 -28.95 21.40 -4.01
CA ARG A 190 -28.33 20.76 -5.18
C ARG A 190 -26.80 20.77 -5.09
N ILE A 191 -26.21 21.89 -4.65
CA ILE A 191 -24.77 21.98 -4.35
C ILE A 191 -24.37 20.95 -3.30
N LEU A 192 -25.12 20.84 -2.21
CA LEU A 192 -24.82 19.92 -1.11
C LEU A 192 -25.05 18.44 -1.47
N LYS A 193 -25.86 18.16 -2.47
CA LYS A 193 -26.01 16.82 -3.10
C LYS A 193 -24.92 16.51 -4.14
N GLY A 194 -24.02 17.46 -4.43
CA GLY A 194 -22.94 17.30 -5.41
C GLY A 194 -23.37 17.50 -6.87
N GLU A 195 -24.51 18.15 -7.13
CA GLU A 195 -25.00 18.38 -8.50
C GLU A 195 -24.17 19.40 -9.29
N ASN A 196 -24.42 19.48 -10.60
CA ASN A 196 -23.78 20.46 -11.50
C ASN A 196 -24.42 21.83 -11.44
N VAL A 197 -24.04 22.59 -10.41
CA VAL A 197 -24.50 23.95 -10.16
C VAL A 197 -23.31 24.89 -10.05
N GLY A 198 -23.32 25.91 -10.91
CA GLY A 198 -22.32 26.97 -10.97
C GLY A 198 -20.89 26.53 -11.28
N THR A 199 -19.93 27.39 -10.93
CA THR A 199 -18.51 27.15 -11.17
C THR A 199 -17.83 26.70 -9.89
N VAL A 200 -17.21 25.53 -9.95
CA VAL A 200 -16.43 25.01 -8.83
C VAL A 200 -14.96 25.44 -8.96
N VAL A 201 -14.45 26.11 -7.94
CA VAL A 201 -13.03 26.40 -7.74
C VAL A 201 -12.53 25.40 -6.69
N GLN A 202 -12.28 24.17 -7.14
CA GLN A 202 -11.75 23.12 -6.27
C GLN A 202 -10.31 23.42 -5.96
N PHE A 203 -9.90 23.34 -4.68
CA PHE A 203 -8.48 23.11 -4.44
C PHE A 203 -8.12 21.81 -5.12
N GLU A 204 -6.88 21.67 -5.57
CA GLU A 204 -6.43 20.33 -5.95
C GLU A 204 -6.50 19.48 -4.68
N GLU A 205 -7.66 18.88 -4.43
CA GLU A 205 -7.73 17.60 -3.75
C GLU A 205 -6.94 16.68 -4.64
N ASP A 206 -5.67 16.58 -4.27
CA ASP A 206 -4.74 15.55 -4.67
C ASP A 206 -5.27 14.22 -4.09
N THR A 207 -6.45 13.81 -4.55
CA THR A 207 -6.95 12.44 -4.45
C THR A 207 -6.18 11.52 -5.37
N THR A 208 -5.29 12.08 -6.20
CA THR A 208 -4.14 11.38 -6.77
C THR A 208 -2.88 12.10 -6.29
N VAL A 209 -2.48 11.89 -5.03
CA VAL A 209 -1.13 12.26 -4.57
C VAL A 209 -0.17 11.88 -5.68
N GLY A 210 0.44 12.87 -6.35
CA GLY A 210 1.26 12.58 -7.50
C GLY A 210 2.33 11.55 -7.14
N PRO A 211 2.77 10.66 -8.05
CA PRO A 211 3.77 9.62 -7.77
C PRO A 211 5.01 10.13 -7.02
N LEU A 212 5.42 11.37 -7.32
CA LEU A 212 6.50 12.07 -6.63
C LEU A 212 6.17 12.39 -5.16
N GLN A 213 4.96 12.89 -4.89
CA GLN A 213 4.55 13.23 -3.53
C GLN A 213 4.33 11.98 -2.67
N ILE A 214 3.79 10.90 -3.24
CA ILE A 214 3.71 9.57 -2.57
C ILE A 214 5.11 9.17 -2.09
N CYS A 215 6.08 9.25 -3.01
CA CYS A 215 7.47 8.94 -2.75
C CYS A 215 8.11 9.84 -1.68
N GLN A 216 7.87 11.15 -1.73
CA GLN A 216 8.39 12.11 -0.74
C GLN A 216 7.80 11.87 0.65
N GLN A 217 6.51 11.56 0.72
CA GLN A 217 5.84 11.22 1.97
C GLN A 217 6.38 9.91 2.56
N ALA A 218 6.56 8.88 1.72
CA ALA A 218 7.19 7.63 2.17
C ALA A 218 8.61 7.89 2.70
N ARG A 219 9.43 8.69 2.01
CA ARG A 219 10.77 9.08 2.50
C ARG A 219 10.74 9.85 3.82
N ARG A 220 9.68 10.61 4.09
CA ARG A 220 9.46 11.23 5.41
C ARG A 220 9.17 10.16 6.47
N GLY A 221 8.28 9.22 6.17
CA GLY A 221 7.96 8.10 7.06
C GLY A 221 9.18 7.24 7.42
N LEU A 222 10.17 7.12 6.53
CA LEU A 222 11.45 6.47 6.84
C LEU A 222 12.18 7.12 8.03
N ARG A 223 12.12 8.45 8.18
CA ARG A 223 12.74 9.14 9.32
C ARG A 223 11.93 8.90 10.59
N GLU A 224 10.62 9.05 10.49
CA GLU A 224 9.68 8.85 11.61
C GLU A 224 9.78 7.41 12.18
N LEU A 225 9.91 6.40 11.31
CA LEU A 225 10.12 5.01 11.73
C LEU A 225 11.49 4.75 12.38
N LYS A 226 12.54 5.47 11.95
CA LYS A 226 13.89 5.36 12.53
C LYS A 226 13.98 6.00 13.92
N ASP A 227 13.16 7.00 14.19
CA ASP A 227 13.10 7.68 15.48
C ASP A 227 12.39 6.83 16.56
N LEU A 228 11.62 5.82 16.16
CA LEU A 228 11.04 4.85 17.10
C LEU A 228 12.09 3.90 17.68
N SER A 229 11.92 3.51 18.94
CA SER A 229 12.67 2.39 19.53
C SER A 229 12.17 1.04 19.01
N GLY A 230 13.00 0.00 19.10
CA GLY A 230 12.59 -1.37 18.79
C GLY A 230 11.38 -1.84 19.61
N GLU A 231 11.37 -1.49 20.90
CA GLU A 231 10.25 -1.78 21.81
C GLU A 231 8.95 -1.12 21.35
N LYS A 232 9.02 0.14 20.89
CA LYS A 232 7.85 0.86 20.39
C LYS A 232 7.31 0.23 19.11
N ARG A 233 8.19 -0.18 18.18
CA ARG A 233 7.79 -0.94 16.99
C ARG A 233 7.11 -2.26 17.36
N SER A 234 7.65 -3.00 18.34
CA SER A 234 7.05 -4.24 18.84
C SER A 234 5.69 -4.03 19.51
N GLU A 235 5.53 -2.96 20.30
CA GLU A 235 4.24 -2.57 20.90
C GLU A 235 3.18 -2.33 19.82
N LEU A 236 3.52 -1.56 18.79
CA LEU A 236 2.61 -1.27 17.68
C LEU A 236 2.21 -2.51 16.90
N LEU A 237 3.14 -3.45 16.65
CA LEU A 237 2.83 -4.73 16.02
C LEU A 237 1.80 -5.55 16.81
N ARG A 238 1.97 -5.65 18.13
CA ARG A 238 1.01 -6.35 19.00
C ARG A 238 -0.37 -5.69 18.98
N ARG A 239 -0.41 -4.36 18.93
CA ARG A 239 -1.67 -3.59 18.80
C ARG A 239 -2.34 -3.82 17.45
N VAL A 240 -1.58 -3.86 16.35
CA VAL A 240 -2.09 -4.21 15.01
C VAL A 240 -2.67 -5.62 15.04
N SER A 241 -1.94 -6.61 15.57
CA SER A 241 -2.42 -7.99 15.74
C SER A 241 -3.75 -8.04 16.49
N LYS A 242 -3.88 -7.30 17.60
CA LYS A 242 -5.12 -7.21 18.37
C LYS A 242 -6.27 -6.60 17.57
N VAL A 243 -6.05 -5.49 16.86
CA VAL A 243 -7.09 -4.81 16.07
C VAL A 243 -7.63 -5.72 14.96
N LEU A 244 -6.78 -6.50 14.29
CA LEU A 244 -7.21 -7.44 13.26
C LEU A 244 -8.18 -8.50 13.80
N LEU A 245 -7.96 -8.98 15.02
CA LEU A 245 -8.85 -9.95 15.68
C LEU A 245 -10.13 -9.28 16.21
N ASP A 246 -10.00 -8.15 16.91
CA ASP A 246 -11.12 -7.42 17.49
C ASP A 246 -12.10 -6.90 16.40
N LYS A 247 -11.60 -6.67 15.18
CA LYS A 247 -12.36 -6.18 14.02
C LYS A 247 -12.55 -7.23 12.93
N ALA A 248 -12.38 -8.52 13.26
CA ALA A 248 -12.46 -9.61 12.29
C ALA A 248 -13.77 -9.60 11.48
N ASP A 249 -14.91 -9.36 12.12
CA ASP A 249 -16.21 -9.35 11.43
C ASP A 249 -16.32 -8.19 10.41
N VAL A 250 -15.73 -7.02 10.70
CA VAL A 250 -15.67 -5.87 9.77
C VAL A 250 -14.79 -6.19 8.56
N ILE A 251 -13.66 -6.87 8.78
CA ILE A 251 -12.75 -7.30 7.71
C ILE A 251 -13.43 -8.32 6.80
N LEU A 252 -14.14 -9.29 7.38
CA LEU A 252 -14.85 -10.32 6.62
C LEU A 252 -16.04 -9.75 5.84
N GLU A 253 -16.75 -8.75 6.36
CA GLU A 253 -17.80 -8.04 5.60
C GLU A 253 -17.20 -7.31 4.39
N ALA A 254 -16.04 -6.66 4.53
CA ALA A 254 -15.34 -6.05 3.41
C ALA A 254 -14.87 -7.10 2.38
N ASN A 255 -14.39 -8.25 2.85
CA ASN A 255 -13.98 -9.36 1.98
C ASN A 255 -15.14 -9.97 1.21
N GLU A 256 -16.34 -10.08 1.80
CA GLU A 256 -17.51 -10.59 1.09
C GLU A 256 -17.90 -9.67 -0.08
N LYS A 257 -17.78 -8.34 0.08
CA LYS A 257 -18.00 -7.39 -1.03
C LYS A 257 -17.04 -7.62 -2.19
N ASP A 258 -15.78 -7.88 -1.89
CA ASP A 258 -14.76 -8.22 -2.90
C ASP A 258 -15.01 -9.59 -3.54
N LEU A 259 -15.40 -10.60 -2.77
CA LEU A 259 -15.75 -11.93 -3.28
C LEU A 259 -16.97 -11.86 -4.21
N GLU A 260 -17.98 -11.06 -3.87
CA GLU A 260 -19.15 -10.87 -4.71
C GLU A 260 -18.81 -10.14 -6.02
N TYR A 261 -17.98 -9.10 -5.95
CA TYR A 261 -17.44 -8.44 -7.13
C TYR A 261 -16.59 -9.40 -8.01
N ALA A 262 -15.77 -10.25 -7.40
CA ALA A 262 -14.96 -11.24 -8.10
C ALA A 262 -15.82 -12.31 -8.81
N LYS A 263 -16.92 -12.75 -8.21
CA LYS A 263 -17.90 -13.64 -8.85
C LYS A 263 -18.55 -12.97 -10.07
N GLN A 264 -18.95 -11.70 -9.95
CA GLN A 264 -19.58 -10.95 -11.04
C GLN A 264 -18.64 -10.71 -12.23
N THR A 265 -17.34 -10.61 -11.96
CA THR A 265 -16.30 -10.40 -12.98
C THR A 265 -15.69 -11.69 -13.51
N ASN A 266 -16.21 -12.87 -13.12
CA ASN A 266 -15.70 -14.20 -13.49
C ASN A 266 -14.20 -14.36 -13.22
N LEU A 267 -13.75 -13.94 -12.04
CA LEU A 267 -12.37 -14.14 -11.62
C LEU A 267 -12.02 -15.65 -11.59
N ASP A 268 -10.79 -15.98 -12.00
CA ASP A 268 -10.29 -17.34 -11.99
C ASP A 268 -10.46 -18.01 -10.60
N PRO A 269 -10.88 -19.30 -10.53
CA PRO A 269 -11.10 -19.99 -9.26
C PRO A 269 -9.87 -20.03 -8.33
N HIS A 270 -8.64 -20.12 -8.85
CA HIS A 270 -7.43 -20.09 -8.02
C HIS A 270 -7.19 -18.69 -7.44
N MET A 271 -7.43 -17.64 -8.22
CA MET A 271 -7.39 -16.27 -7.72
C MET A 271 -8.46 -16.00 -6.66
N LEU A 272 -9.68 -16.52 -6.85
CA LEU A 272 -10.77 -16.41 -5.88
C LEU A 272 -10.42 -17.10 -4.54
N ALA A 273 -9.78 -18.27 -4.60
CA ALA A 273 -9.32 -18.98 -3.40
C ALA A 273 -8.25 -18.19 -2.61
N ARG A 274 -7.38 -17.46 -3.32
CA ARG A 274 -6.38 -16.56 -2.71
C ARG A 274 -7.05 -15.32 -2.10
N LEU A 275 -8.07 -14.78 -2.76
CA LEU A 275 -8.80 -13.57 -2.32
C LEU A 275 -9.58 -13.77 -1.01
N LYS A 276 -10.08 -14.98 -0.77
CA LYS A 276 -10.92 -15.31 0.39
C LYS A 276 -10.15 -15.21 1.71
N LEU A 277 -10.68 -14.43 2.65
CA LEU A 277 -10.28 -14.40 4.05
C LEU A 277 -11.22 -15.24 4.92
N SER A 278 -10.70 -15.71 6.05
CA SER A 278 -11.45 -16.46 7.06
C SER A 278 -10.95 -16.08 8.45
N LYS A 279 -11.73 -16.38 9.50
CA LYS A 279 -11.29 -16.15 10.90
C LYS A 279 -9.97 -16.86 11.19
N ALA A 280 -9.83 -18.12 10.76
CA ALA A 280 -8.59 -18.88 10.89
C ALA A 280 -7.38 -18.23 10.18
N LYS A 281 -7.59 -17.63 8.99
CA LYS A 281 -6.53 -16.85 8.32
C LYS A 281 -6.14 -15.61 9.14
N LEU A 282 -7.10 -14.88 9.69
CA LEU A 282 -6.82 -13.72 10.54
C LEU A 282 -6.09 -14.10 11.84
N GLU A 283 -6.43 -15.24 12.45
CA GLU A 283 -5.72 -15.80 13.60
C GLU A 283 -4.27 -16.16 13.25
N THR A 284 -4.05 -16.79 12.10
CA THR A 284 -2.72 -17.13 11.59
C THR A 284 -1.88 -15.86 11.35
N LEU A 285 -2.48 -14.84 10.71
CA LEU A 285 -1.85 -13.54 10.51
C LEU A 285 -1.47 -12.89 11.83
N SER A 286 -2.40 -12.89 12.79
CA SER A 286 -2.17 -12.33 14.13
C SER A 286 -1.02 -13.03 14.85
N LYS A 287 -0.91 -14.37 14.75
CA LYS A 287 0.21 -15.14 15.29
C LYS A 287 1.54 -14.72 14.64
N GLY A 288 1.60 -14.69 13.31
CA GLY A 288 2.82 -14.29 12.59
C GLY A 288 3.27 -12.86 12.93
N ILE A 289 2.34 -11.92 13.08
CA ILE A 289 2.64 -10.55 13.52
C ILE A 289 3.24 -10.53 14.93
N ASN A 290 2.71 -11.34 15.85
CA ASN A 290 3.25 -11.45 17.19
C ASN A 290 4.65 -12.09 17.20
N ASP A 291 4.87 -13.12 16.38
CA ASP A 291 6.18 -13.75 16.23
C ASP A 291 7.23 -12.71 15.76
N ILE A 292 6.90 -11.87 14.78
CA ILE A 292 7.74 -10.74 14.33
C ILE A 292 8.00 -9.74 15.48
N SER A 293 6.97 -9.43 16.27
CA SER A 293 7.09 -8.48 17.39
C SER A 293 8.05 -8.95 18.49
N ASN A 294 8.24 -10.27 18.62
CA ASN A 294 9.08 -10.89 19.63
C ASN A 294 10.52 -11.12 19.18
N GLN A 295 10.85 -10.88 17.91
CA GLN A 295 12.22 -10.96 17.41
C GLN A 295 13.09 -9.83 18.00
N PRO A 296 14.41 -10.03 18.14
CA PRO A 296 15.36 -8.96 18.52
C PRO A 296 15.27 -7.74 17.60
N ASP A 297 15.64 -6.56 18.11
CA ASP A 297 15.59 -5.33 17.30
C ASP A 297 16.56 -5.41 16.12
N PRO A 298 16.07 -5.40 14.87
CA PRO A 298 16.94 -5.68 13.73
C PRO A 298 17.75 -4.45 13.32
N ILE A 299 17.38 -3.25 13.76
CA ILE A 299 18.00 -1.97 13.34
C ILE A 299 19.12 -1.59 14.31
N GLY A 300 20.25 -1.13 13.78
CA GLY A 300 21.38 -0.66 14.59
C GLY A 300 22.28 -1.78 15.11
N GLN A 301 22.05 -3.03 14.70
CA GLN A 301 22.88 -4.16 15.07
C GLN A 301 24.27 -4.00 14.44
N VAL A 302 25.31 -4.05 15.26
CA VAL A 302 26.69 -4.04 14.76
C VAL A 302 26.94 -5.41 14.14
N VAL A 303 27.41 -5.45 12.88
CA VAL A 303 27.76 -6.70 12.18
C VAL A 303 29.27 -6.84 11.99
N ALA A 304 30.00 -5.73 12.04
CA ALA A 304 31.45 -5.70 12.05
C ALA A 304 31.96 -4.48 12.82
N ALA A 305 33.06 -4.62 13.57
CA ALA A 305 33.69 -3.52 14.27
C ALA A 305 35.22 -3.66 14.25
N ARG A 306 35.91 -2.54 14.08
CA ARG A 306 37.38 -2.46 14.19
C ARG A 306 37.82 -1.09 14.67
N GLU A 307 38.91 -1.07 15.41
CA GLU A 307 39.67 0.13 15.68
C GLU A 307 40.67 0.34 14.53
N ILE A 308 40.57 1.46 13.83
CA ILE A 308 41.43 1.79 12.69
C ILE A 308 42.81 2.25 13.18
N THR A 309 42.82 3.04 14.25
CA THR A 309 43.96 3.46 15.07
C THR A 309 43.40 3.81 16.46
N GLU A 310 44.27 4.03 17.46
CA GLU A 310 43.87 4.47 18.80
C GLU A 310 42.81 5.57 18.76
N GLY A 311 41.61 5.27 19.28
CA GLY A 311 40.50 6.23 19.37
C GLY A 311 39.77 6.55 18.05
N LEU A 312 40.06 5.85 16.94
CA LEU A 312 39.30 5.91 15.68
C LEU A 312 38.59 4.57 15.43
N VAL A 313 37.30 4.51 15.71
CA VAL A 313 36.51 3.28 15.62
C VAL A 313 35.63 3.29 14.38
N LEU A 314 35.65 2.19 13.64
CA LEU A 314 34.79 1.92 12.50
C LEU A 314 33.84 0.77 12.83
N ARG A 315 32.54 0.99 12.68
CA ARG A 315 31.48 -0.03 12.82
C ARG A 315 30.69 -0.15 11.53
N GLN A 316 30.24 -1.36 11.23
CA GLN A 316 29.21 -1.63 10.22
C GLN A 316 27.92 -1.98 10.97
N GLU A 317 26.85 -1.25 10.70
CA GLU A 317 25.58 -1.35 11.43
C GLU A 317 24.43 -1.65 10.47
N THR A 318 23.47 -2.47 10.88
CA THR A 318 22.23 -2.70 10.12
C THR A 318 21.35 -1.45 10.12
N VAL A 319 20.70 -1.20 8.98
CA VAL A 319 19.76 -0.09 8.79
C VAL A 319 18.61 -0.53 7.88
N PRO A 320 17.43 0.11 7.99
CA PRO A 320 16.35 -0.11 7.01
C PRO A 320 16.85 0.11 5.58
N LEU A 321 16.40 -0.72 4.65
CA LEU A 321 16.73 -0.61 3.23
C LEU A 321 16.28 0.74 2.65
N GLY A 322 15.09 1.21 3.02
CA GLY A 322 14.50 2.46 2.59
C GLY A 322 13.00 2.35 2.33
N VAL A 323 12.53 2.91 1.22
CA VAL A 323 11.12 2.85 0.78
C VAL A 323 10.92 1.62 -0.07
N LEU A 324 9.97 0.78 0.33
CA LEU A 324 9.62 -0.43 -0.41
C LEU A 324 8.30 -0.24 -1.14
N MET A 325 8.22 -0.69 -2.38
CA MET A 325 6.96 -0.79 -3.11
C MET A 325 6.54 -2.24 -3.22
N VAL A 326 5.43 -2.60 -2.61
CA VAL A 326 4.90 -3.97 -2.64
C VAL A 326 3.68 -4.03 -3.55
N ILE A 327 3.75 -4.87 -4.57
CA ILE A 327 2.66 -5.04 -5.54
C ILE A 327 2.15 -6.47 -5.44
N PHE A 328 0.87 -6.67 -5.12
CA PHE A 328 0.32 -7.99 -4.85
C PHE A 328 -1.06 -8.19 -5.48
N GLU A 329 -1.33 -9.41 -5.94
CA GLU A 329 -2.57 -9.80 -6.63
C GLU A 329 -3.34 -10.86 -5.84
N SER A 330 -4.63 -10.60 -5.67
CA SER A 330 -5.64 -11.49 -5.07
C SER A 330 -5.25 -12.07 -3.71
N ARG A 331 -4.42 -11.35 -2.94
CA ARG A 331 -3.90 -11.77 -1.64
C ARG A 331 -4.03 -10.64 -0.61
N PRO A 332 -5.25 -10.36 -0.13
CA PRO A 332 -5.43 -9.30 0.88
C PRO A 332 -4.72 -9.63 2.20
N ASP A 333 -4.45 -10.90 2.48
CA ASP A 333 -3.65 -11.37 3.61
C ASP A 333 -2.19 -10.93 3.55
N ALA A 334 -1.64 -10.64 2.36
CA ALA A 334 -0.29 -10.14 2.21
C ALA A 334 -0.11 -8.74 2.81
N LEU A 335 -1.14 -7.88 2.77
CA LEU A 335 -1.06 -6.49 3.25
C LEU A 335 -0.62 -6.39 4.72
N PRO A 336 -1.30 -7.02 5.70
CA PRO A 336 -0.87 -6.95 7.10
C PRO A 336 0.50 -7.60 7.33
N GLN A 337 0.88 -8.64 6.58
CA GLN A 337 2.20 -9.27 6.69
C GLN A 337 3.32 -8.32 6.28
N VAL A 338 3.21 -7.69 5.10
CA VAL A 338 4.25 -6.77 4.62
C VAL A 338 4.30 -5.50 5.43
N VAL A 339 3.16 -5.00 5.94
CA VAL A 339 3.13 -3.90 6.90
C VAL A 339 3.84 -4.27 8.19
N ALA A 340 3.63 -5.47 8.72
CA ALA A 340 4.31 -5.92 9.93
C ALA A 340 5.83 -6.02 9.74
N LEU A 341 6.27 -6.59 8.61
CA LEU A 341 7.68 -6.67 8.24
C LEU A 341 8.29 -5.27 8.03
N GLY A 342 7.59 -4.38 7.31
CA GLY A 342 8.00 -2.99 7.09
C GLY A 342 8.12 -2.21 8.39
N LEU A 343 7.14 -2.34 9.29
CA LEU A 343 7.19 -1.72 10.61
C LEU A 343 8.37 -2.23 11.43
N ARG A 344 8.57 -3.56 11.52
CA ARG A 344 9.67 -4.14 12.31
C ARG A 344 11.05 -3.72 11.78
N SER A 345 11.19 -3.69 10.46
CA SER A 345 12.44 -3.34 9.75
C SER A 345 12.63 -1.83 9.53
N GLY A 346 11.67 -0.99 9.94
CA GLY A 346 11.75 0.47 9.84
C GLY A 346 11.65 1.00 8.41
N ASN A 347 10.98 0.27 7.51
CA ASN A 347 10.77 0.65 6.12
C ASN A 347 9.33 1.14 5.89
N PRO A 348 9.12 2.35 5.35
CA PRO A 348 7.84 2.80 4.83
C PRO A 348 7.47 2.05 3.54
N LEU A 349 6.17 1.94 3.27
CA LEU A 349 5.65 1.08 2.21
C LEU A 349 4.71 1.85 1.28
N ILE A 350 4.91 1.64 -0.01
CA ILE A 350 3.96 1.98 -1.07
C ILE A 350 3.32 0.66 -1.51
N LEU A 351 2.05 0.48 -1.19
CA LEU A 351 1.30 -0.76 -1.38
C LEU A 351 0.41 -0.64 -2.61
N LYS A 352 0.41 -1.67 -3.45
CA LYS A 352 -0.51 -1.80 -4.58
C LYS A 352 -1.14 -3.18 -4.58
N GLY A 353 -2.37 -3.26 -4.09
CA GLY A 353 -3.20 -4.45 -4.21
C GLY A 353 -3.95 -4.53 -5.54
N GLY A 354 -4.36 -5.73 -5.93
CA GLY A 354 -5.28 -5.97 -7.04
C GLY A 354 -6.64 -5.26 -6.84
N LYS A 355 -7.32 -4.95 -7.96
CA LYS A 355 -8.62 -4.25 -7.94
C LYS A 355 -9.73 -5.11 -7.33
N GLU A 356 -9.60 -6.42 -7.47
CA GLU A 356 -10.48 -7.44 -6.92
C GLU A 356 -10.46 -7.51 -5.38
N ALA A 357 -9.45 -6.93 -4.73
CA ALA A 357 -9.30 -6.89 -3.27
C ALA A 357 -9.43 -5.46 -2.70
N ALA A 358 -10.06 -4.53 -3.44
CA ALA A 358 -10.04 -3.11 -3.13
C ALA A 358 -10.69 -2.80 -1.77
N HIS A 359 -11.85 -3.38 -1.46
CA HIS A 359 -12.56 -3.11 -0.21
C HIS A 359 -11.81 -3.70 0.99
N THR A 360 -11.29 -4.91 0.85
CA THR A 360 -10.53 -5.61 1.89
C THR A 360 -9.24 -4.87 2.20
N ASN A 361 -8.46 -4.48 1.17
CA ASN A 361 -7.20 -3.77 1.36
C ASN A 361 -7.40 -2.39 2.01
N ALA A 362 -8.43 -1.66 1.60
CA ALA A 362 -8.77 -0.36 2.20
C ALA A 362 -9.18 -0.53 3.68
N CYS A 363 -9.99 -1.54 3.99
CA CYS A 363 -10.40 -1.87 5.36
C CYS A 363 -9.19 -2.23 6.23
N LEU A 364 -8.34 -3.16 5.78
CA LEU A 364 -7.16 -3.60 6.51
C LEU A 364 -6.19 -2.45 6.77
N LEU A 365 -5.85 -1.65 5.74
CA LEU A 365 -4.93 -0.54 5.93
C LEU A 365 -5.53 0.55 6.84
N GLY A 366 -6.83 0.84 6.71
CA GLY A 366 -7.52 1.78 7.59
C GLY A 366 -7.43 1.38 9.07
N LEU A 367 -7.68 0.11 9.37
CA LEU A 367 -7.56 -0.44 10.73
C LEU A 367 -6.11 -0.41 11.24
N ILE A 368 -5.13 -0.69 10.40
CA ILE A 368 -3.72 -0.54 10.75
C ILE A 368 -3.40 0.94 11.05
N HIS A 369 -3.90 1.87 10.25
CA HIS A 369 -3.69 3.31 10.42
C HIS A 369 -4.26 3.84 11.74
N GLU A 370 -5.37 3.30 12.24
CA GLU A 370 -5.87 3.63 13.60
C GLU A 370 -4.82 3.38 14.69
N VAL A 371 -3.90 2.44 14.47
CA VAL A 371 -2.84 2.08 15.43
C VAL A 371 -1.56 2.87 15.19
N ILE A 372 -1.07 2.91 13.95
CA ILE A 372 0.28 3.39 13.64
C ILE A 372 0.36 4.89 13.32
N ALA A 373 -0.69 5.46 12.72
CA ALA A 373 -0.65 6.83 12.22
C ALA A 373 -0.45 7.88 13.32
N PRO A 374 -0.93 7.69 14.57
CA PRO A 374 -0.61 8.60 15.67
C PRO A 374 0.87 8.71 16.00
N GLU A 375 1.69 7.72 15.65
CA GLU A 375 3.12 7.66 16.00
C GLU A 375 4.01 8.09 14.82
N VAL A 376 3.66 7.69 13.60
CA VAL A 376 4.51 7.87 12.40
C VAL A 376 3.75 8.46 11.19
N GLY A 377 2.55 8.99 11.40
CA GLY A 377 1.73 9.55 10.33
C GLY A 377 1.12 8.52 9.37
N ALA A 378 -0.05 8.86 8.82
CA ALA A 378 -0.78 7.97 7.92
C ALA A 378 -0.11 7.74 6.57
N TYR A 379 0.86 8.58 6.17
CA TYR A 379 1.56 8.45 4.89
C TYR A 379 2.81 7.55 4.94
N THR A 380 3.10 6.96 6.11
CA THR A 380 4.18 5.96 6.24
C THR A 380 3.86 4.68 5.48
N TYR A 381 2.58 4.27 5.45
CA TYR A 381 2.08 3.20 4.57
C TYR A 381 0.97 3.73 3.69
N GLN A 382 1.11 3.59 2.39
CA GLN A 382 0.19 4.19 1.42
C GLN A 382 -0.38 3.12 0.49
N LEU A 383 -1.69 3.12 0.26
CA LEU A 383 -2.33 2.24 -0.72
C LEU A 383 -2.60 3.02 -2.00
N VAL A 384 -1.95 2.62 -3.09
CA VAL A 384 -2.10 3.24 -4.41
C VAL A 384 -3.27 2.59 -5.14
N ALA A 385 -4.22 3.40 -5.60
CA ALA A 385 -5.45 2.90 -6.23
C ALA A 385 -5.33 2.69 -7.75
N SER A 386 -4.67 3.59 -8.48
CA SER A 386 -4.69 3.58 -9.94
C SER A 386 -3.53 2.79 -10.57
N ARG A 387 -3.75 2.29 -11.79
CA ARG A 387 -2.70 1.59 -12.59
C ARG A 387 -1.70 2.59 -13.21
N GLU A 388 -2.17 3.79 -13.51
CA GLU A 388 -1.38 4.89 -14.08
C GLU A 388 -0.33 5.39 -13.07
N ASP A 389 -0.69 5.41 -11.79
CA ASP A 389 0.24 5.73 -10.70
C ASP A 389 1.36 4.68 -10.59
N VAL A 390 1.05 3.39 -10.78
CA VAL A 390 2.06 2.31 -10.72
C VAL A 390 3.12 2.48 -11.80
N ALA A 391 2.71 2.72 -13.05
CA ALA A 391 3.65 2.91 -14.16
C ALA A 391 4.59 4.10 -13.90
N SER A 392 4.05 5.17 -13.33
CA SER A 392 4.83 6.35 -12.96
C SER A 392 5.76 6.08 -11.77
N LEU A 393 5.31 5.34 -10.76
CA LEU A 393 6.11 4.93 -9.60
C LEU A 393 7.26 3.99 -9.99
N MET A 394 7.09 3.14 -11.01
CA MET A 394 8.17 2.31 -11.55
C MET A 394 9.36 3.14 -12.10
N GLY A 395 9.14 4.41 -12.44
CA GLY A 395 10.20 5.35 -12.83
C GLY A 395 10.90 6.07 -11.67
N MET A 396 10.45 5.90 -10.42
CA MET A 396 10.90 6.68 -9.27
C MET A 396 12.11 6.05 -8.54
N ASN A 397 13.13 5.60 -9.27
CA ASN A 397 14.31 4.92 -8.72
C ASN A 397 15.20 5.79 -7.81
N ASN A 398 14.96 7.10 -7.75
CA ASN A 398 15.60 7.99 -6.77
C ASN A 398 14.88 7.95 -5.40
N TYR A 399 13.67 7.41 -5.33
CA TYR A 399 12.82 7.45 -4.14
C TYR A 399 12.39 6.07 -3.63
N ILE A 400 12.23 5.09 -4.52
CA ILE A 400 11.88 3.71 -4.15
C ILE A 400 13.14 2.88 -4.23
N ASP A 401 13.47 2.17 -3.16
CA ASP A 401 14.73 1.42 -3.03
C ASP A 401 14.57 -0.06 -3.43
N LEU A 402 13.35 -0.59 -3.34
CA LEU A 402 13.04 -1.98 -3.72
C LEU A 402 11.58 -2.14 -4.14
N VAL A 403 11.34 -2.90 -5.22
CA VAL A 403 10.00 -3.38 -5.60
C VAL A 403 9.88 -4.87 -5.26
N ILE A 404 8.77 -5.25 -4.63
CA ILE A 404 8.47 -6.63 -4.24
C ILE A 404 7.15 -7.06 -4.90
N PRO A 405 7.20 -7.77 -6.05
CA PRO A 405 6.02 -8.35 -6.66
C PRO A 405 5.60 -9.66 -5.99
N ARG A 406 4.31 -9.80 -5.71
CA ARG A 406 3.66 -10.99 -5.13
C ARG A 406 2.44 -11.36 -5.96
N GLY A 407 2.66 -12.07 -7.05
CA GLY A 407 1.61 -12.42 -8.00
C GLY A 407 2.03 -13.53 -8.95
N SER A 408 1.52 -13.49 -10.18
CA SER A 408 1.88 -14.45 -11.23
C SER A 408 3.31 -14.23 -11.77
N ASN A 409 3.90 -15.28 -12.34
CA ASN A 409 5.19 -15.22 -13.04
C ASN A 409 5.21 -14.10 -14.10
N GLN A 410 4.11 -13.98 -14.87
CA GLN A 410 3.94 -12.93 -15.88
C GLN A 410 3.97 -11.51 -15.27
N MET A 411 3.34 -11.31 -14.11
CA MET A 411 3.37 -10.04 -13.41
C MET A 411 4.80 -9.70 -12.93
N VAL A 412 5.50 -10.67 -12.34
CA VAL A 412 6.88 -10.49 -11.86
C VAL A 412 7.80 -10.11 -13.03
N GLN A 413 7.76 -10.87 -14.13
CA GLN A 413 8.57 -10.61 -15.33
C GLN A 413 8.25 -9.23 -15.93
N SER A 414 6.97 -8.84 -15.98
CA SER A 414 6.54 -7.53 -16.46
C SER A 414 7.11 -6.38 -15.61
N ILE A 415 7.12 -6.55 -14.28
CA ILE A 415 7.71 -5.56 -13.35
C ILE A 415 9.23 -5.50 -13.53
N GLN A 416 9.92 -6.64 -13.56
CA GLN A 416 11.37 -6.70 -13.78
C GLN A 416 11.79 -6.00 -15.09
N ASN A 417 10.98 -6.13 -16.15
CA ASN A 417 11.27 -5.51 -17.44
C ASN A 417 10.89 -4.02 -17.53
N SER A 418 10.14 -3.48 -16.57
CA SER A 418 9.58 -2.13 -16.64
C SER A 418 10.20 -1.11 -15.68
N THR A 419 11.13 -1.52 -14.80
CA THR A 419 11.75 -0.61 -13.83
C THR A 419 13.27 -0.75 -13.74
N LYS A 420 13.93 0.33 -13.32
CA LYS A 420 15.33 0.35 -12.90
C LYS A 420 15.50 0.20 -11.38
N ILE A 421 14.39 0.21 -10.64
CA ILE A 421 14.39 -0.07 -9.20
C ILE A 421 14.76 -1.54 -9.02
N PRO A 422 15.62 -1.91 -8.06
CA PRO A 422 15.86 -3.31 -7.75
C PRO A 422 14.53 -4.04 -7.48
N VAL A 423 14.39 -5.25 -8.01
CA VAL A 423 13.18 -6.08 -7.85
C VAL A 423 13.57 -7.34 -7.09
N MET A 424 12.84 -7.66 -6.02
CA MET A 424 13.03 -8.87 -5.23
C MET A 424 11.81 -9.78 -5.33
N GLY A 425 12.04 -10.98 -5.84
CA GLY A 425 11.05 -12.04 -5.99
C GLY A 425 11.64 -13.18 -6.80
N HIS A 426 10.80 -14.11 -7.22
CA HIS A 426 11.14 -15.17 -8.16
C HIS A 426 10.18 -15.12 -9.34
N ALA A 427 10.69 -15.40 -10.54
CA ALA A 427 9.87 -15.45 -11.74
C ALA A 427 9.27 -16.84 -11.97
N ASP A 428 9.92 -17.92 -11.52
CA ASP A 428 9.49 -19.30 -11.76
C ASP A 428 9.81 -20.21 -10.56
N GLY A 429 9.06 -21.29 -10.41
CA GLY A 429 9.10 -22.25 -9.30
C GLY A 429 9.40 -23.70 -9.73
N ILE A 430 10.39 -23.93 -10.58
CA ILE A 430 10.72 -25.27 -11.10
C ILE A 430 11.63 -25.97 -10.09
N CYS A 431 11.01 -26.74 -9.19
CA CYS A 431 11.68 -27.45 -8.10
C CYS A 431 11.82 -28.95 -8.39
N HIS A 432 12.91 -29.56 -7.91
CA HIS A 432 13.20 -30.98 -8.09
C HIS A 432 13.26 -31.73 -6.78
N VAL A 433 12.83 -32.99 -6.82
CA VAL A 433 13.20 -33.99 -5.83
C VAL A 433 14.05 -35.04 -6.54
N TYR A 434 15.29 -35.22 -6.10
CA TYR A 434 16.21 -36.25 -6.57
C TYR A 434 16.22 -37.43 -5.61
N VAL A 435 15.84 -38.61 -6.11
CA VAL A 435 15.87 -39.86 -5.34
C VAL A 435 17.10 -40.67 -5.74
N ASP A 436 18.07 -40.67 -4.84
CA ASP A 436 19.37 -41.31 -5.00
C ASP A 436 19.27 -42.84 -4.89
N LYS A 437 20.29 -43.55 -5.38
CA LYS A 437 20.36 -45.02 -5.35
C LYS A 437 20.29 -45.64 -3.95
N LEU A 438 20.73 -44.91 -2.92
CA LEU A 438 20.68 -45.36 -1.51
C LEU A 438 19.49 -44.74 -0.73
N ALA A 439 18.46 -44.26 -1.43
CA ALA A 439 17.24 -43.78 -0.78
C ALA A 439 16.47 -44.90 -0.06
N ASP A 440 15.97 -44.56 1.13
CA ASP A 440 14.86 -45.27 1.75
C ASP A 440 13.59 -45.02 0.94
N LEU A 441 12.95 -46.09 0.47
CA LEU A 441 11.83 -45.99 -0.47
C LEU A 441 10.56 -45.41 0.18
N ASP A 442 10.28 -45.76 1.42
CA ASP A 442 9.07 -45.30 2.10
C ASP A 442 9.18 -43.80 2.41
N LYS A 443 10.37 -43.37 2.87
CA LYS A 443 10.70 -41.95 3.03
C LYS A 443 10.60 -41.19 1.70
N ALA A 444 11.12 -41.76 0.60
CA ALA A 444 11.03 -41.15 -0.73
C ALA A 444 9.57 -40.97 -1.18
N LYS A 445 8.72 -41.98 -0.98
CA LYS A 445 7.29 -41.90 -1.31
C LYS A 445 6.60 -40.77 -0.55
N GLU A 446 6.81 -40.66 0.77
CA GLU A 446 6.23 -39.59 1.58
C GLU A 446 6.69 -38.20 1.13
N ILE A 447 7.99 -38.01 0.93
CA ILE A 447 8.57 -36.72 0.53
C ILE A 447 8.07 -36.30 -0.85
N VAL A 448 8.07 -37.20 -1.83
CA VAL A 448 7.63 -36.90 -3.21
C VAL A 448 6.15 -36.55 -3.24
N VAL A 449 5.32 -37.30 -2.52
CA VAL A 449 3.87 -37.04 -2.44
C VAL A 449 3.62 -35.69 -1.78
N ASP A 450 4.21 -35.41 -0.62
CA ASP A 450 4.02 -34.12 0.07
C ASP A 450 4.50 -32.94 -0.79
N SER A 451 5.69 -33.09 -1.41
CA SER A 451 6.30 -32.03 -2.22
C SER A 451 5.41 -31.58 -3.39
N LYS A 452 4.56 -32.46 -3.94
CA LYS A 452 3.59 -32.11 -5.00
C LYS A 452 2.18 -31.81 -4.46
N THR A 453 1.70 -32.56 -3.46
CA THR A 453 0.27 -32.62 -3.15
C THR A 453 -0.20 -31.70 -2.02
N ASP A 454 0.70 -31.21 -1.14
CA ASP A 454 0.34 -30.28 -0.06
C ASP A 454 -0.32 -29.00 -0.60
N TYR A 455 0.34 -28.35 -1.58
CA TYR A 455 -0.21 -27.20 -2.28
C TYR A 455 0.38 -27.11 -3.70
N PRO A 456 -0.24 -27.76 -4.71
CA PRO A 456 0.34 -27.91 -6.05
C PRO A 456 0.60 -26.61 -6.81
N ALA A 457 -0.11 -25.52 -6.43
CA ALA A 457 0.03 -24.20 -7.03
C ALA A 457 1.03 -23.29 -6.29
N ALA A 458 1.81 -23.84 -5.34
CA ALA A 458 2.89 -23.14 -4.67
C ALA A 458 4.17 -23.17 -5.53
N CYS A 459 4.95 -22.09 -5.49
CA CYS A 459 6.20 -21.96 -6.25
C CYS A 459 7.34 -22.89 -5.80
N ASN A 460 7.18 -23.57 -4.67
CA ASN A 460 8.13 -24.56 -4.16
C ASN A 460 7.56 -25.99 -4.24
N ALA A 461 6.44 -26.21 -4.96
CA ALA A 461 5.95 -27.54 -5.24
C ALA A 461 6.94 -28.27 -6.16
N MET A 462 7.12 -29.58 -5.98
CA MET A 462 7.94 -30.37 -6.91
C MET A 462 7.32 -30.33 -8.30
N GLU A 463 8.11 -29.95 -9.29
CA GLU A 463 7.71 -29.95 -10.71
C GLU A 463 8.41 -31.08 -11.47
N THR A 464 9.55 -31.56 -10.98
CA THR A 464 10.29 -32.69 -11.57
C THR A 464 10.77 -33.67 -10.50
N LEU A 465 10.50 -34.96 -10.73
CA LEU A 465 11.09 -36.08 -9.98
C LEU A 465 12.27 -36.64 -10.76
N LEU A 466 13.48 -36.54 -10.20
CA LEU A 466 14.69 -37.17 -10.73
C LEU A 466 14.95 -38.49 -10.00
N ILE A 467 15.17 -39.57 -10.73
CA ILE A 467 15.38 -40.91 -10.16
C ILE A 467 16.73 -41.46 -10.62
N HIS A 468 17.55 -41.93 -9.69
CA HIS A 468 18.81 -42.60 -10.04
C HIS A 468 18.56 -43.93 -10.78
N GLU A 469 19.29 -44.20 -11.85
CA GLU A 469 19.12 -45.37 -12.72
C GLU A 469 19.19 -46.73 -11.99
N ASP A 470 19.99 -46.86 -10.93
CA ASP A 470 20.11 -48.09 -10.14
C ASP A 470 18.77 -48.54 -9.53
N LEU A 471 17.85 -47.61 -9.30
CA LEU A 471 16.51 -47.89 -8.77
C LEU A 471 15.59 -48.57 -9.79
N LEU A 472 15.92 -48.53 -11.09
CA LEU A 472 15.14 -49.18 -12.15
C LEU A 472 15.16 -50.70 -12.00
N SER A 473 16.37 -51.27 -11.83
CA SER A 473 16.57 -52.74 -11.79
C SER A 473 15.81 -53.42 -10.65
N SER A 474 15.61 -52.69 -9.54
CA SER A 474 14.89 -53.16 -8.35
C SER A 474 13.38 -52.96 -8.40
N GLY A 475 12.84 -52.30 -9.43
CA GLY A 475 11.42 -51.91 -9.53
C GLY A 475 11.02 -50.75 -8.61
N LYS A 476 11.92 -50.27 -7.75
CA LYS A 476 11.69 -49.17 -6.81
C LYS A 476 11.29 -47.87 -7.52
N ALA A 477 11.88 -47.59 -8.69
CA ALA A 477 11.52 -46.42 -9.49
C ALA A 477 10.03 -46.43 -9.87
N SER A 478 9.54 -47.56 -10.40
CA SER A 478 8.13 -47.72 -10.79
C SER A 478 7.19 -47.69 -9.58
N GLU A 479 7.59 -48.24 -8.44
CA GLU A 479 6.83 -48.12 -7.18
C GLU A 479 6.69 -46.68 -6.70
N LEU A 480 7.77 -45.89 -6.77
CA LEU A 480 7.77 -44.49 -6.36
C LEU A 480 6.80 -43.66 -7.21
N VAL A 481 6.87 -43.80 -8.54
CA VAL A 481 5.97 -43.09 -9.46
C VAL A 481 4.51 -43.50 -9.21
N LYS A 482 4.24 -44.81 -9.04
CA LYS A 482 2.88 -45.31 -8.74
C LYS A 482 2.33 -44.78 -7.42
N ALA A 483 3.17 -44.61 -6.40
CA ALA A 483 2.74 -44.06 -5.12
C ALA A 483 2.21 -42.63 -5.27
N ALA A 484 2.91 -41.78 -6.03
CA ALA A 484 2.44 -40.43 -6.32
C ALA A 484 1.23 -40.40 -7.28
N GLN A 485 1.16 -41.31 -8.26
CA GLN A 485 -0.05 -41.48 -9.09
C GLN A 485 -1.27 -41.89 -8.28
N ALA A 486 -1.11 -42.71 -7.23
CA ALA A 486 -2.20 -43.07 -6.32
C ALA A 486 -2.74 -41.85 -5.54
N SER A 487 -1.95 -40.78 -5.42
CA SER A 487 -2.36 -39.46 -4.90
C SER A 487 -2.86 -38.51 -5.99
N ASN A 488 -3.23 -39.03 -7.17
CA ASN A 488 -3.71 -38.30 -8.36
C ASN A 488 -2.68 -37.41 -9.06
N VAL A 489 -1.38 -37.62 -8.84
CA VAL A 489 -0.34 -36.90 -9.60
C VAL A 489 -0.24 -37.51 -10.99
N LYS A 490 -0.44 -36.70 -12.03
CA LYS A 490 -0.18 -37.08 -13.43
C LYS A 490 1.29 -36.81 -13.75
N PHE A 491 2.03 -37.86 -14.11
CA PHE A 491 3.42 -37.71 -14.57
C PHE A 491 3.53 -37.66 -16.09
N TYR A 492 4.37 -36.75 -16.56
CA TYR A 492 4.93 -36.75 -17.91
C TYR A 492 6.34 -37.31 -17.88
N ALA A 493 6.72 -38.10 -18.87
CA ALA A 493 8.05 -38.71 -18.92
C ALA A 493 9.05 -37.82 -19.68
N GLY A 494 10.22 -37.63 -19.08
CA GLY A 494 11.42 -37.15 -19.77
C GLY A 494 11.99 -38.20 -20.73
N PRO A 495 12.95 -37.82 -21.59
CA PRO A 495 13.55 -38.70 -22.60
C PRO A 495 13.98 -40.09 -22.12
N ARG A 496 14.66 -40.21 -20.96
CA ARG A 496 15.07 -41.56 -20.47
C ARG A 496 13.92 -42.26 -19.78
N ALA A 497 13.17 -41.58 -18.92
CA ALA A 497 11.99 -42.14 -18.27
C ALA A 497 10.98 -42.71 -19.27
N GLN A 498 10.80 -42.11 -20.45
CA GLN A 498 9.88 -42.61 -21.49
C GLN A 498 10.25 -44.03 -21.96
N LYS A 499 11.55 -44.34 -21.99
CA LYS A 499 12.08 -45.64 -22.37
C LYS A 499 12.15 -46.57 -21.16
N ASP A 500 12.74 -46.09 -20.08
CA ASP A 500 13.14 -46.91 -18.93
C ASP A 500 12.00 -47.20 -17.95
N LEU A 501 10.91 -46.42 -18.02
CA LEU A 501 9.64 -46.63 -17.28
C LEU A 501 8.46 -46.85 -18.23
N SER A 502 8.71 -47.43 -19.40
CA SER A 502 7.69 -47.62 -20.45
C SER A 502 6.48 -48.45 -20.00
N GLU A 503 6.63 -49.31 -19.00
CA GLU A 503 5.55 -50.09 -18.38
C GLU A 503 4.51 -49.24 -17.64
N LEU A 504 4.84 -47.99 -17.31
CA LEU A 504 3.93 -47.04 -16.67
C LEU A 504 3.04 -46.30 -17.68
N GLY A 505 3.33 -46.39 -18.99
CA GLY A 505 2.50 -45.77 -20.04
C GLY A 505 2.39 -44.24 -19.94
N LEU A 506 3.44 -43.58 -19.44
CA LEU A 506 3.47 -42.12 -19.26
C LEU A 506 3.50 -41.39 -20.61
N GLU A 507 2.83 -40.25 -20.68
CA GLU A 507 2.90 -39.35 -21.84
C GLU A 507 4.24 -38.60 -21.85
N PRO A 508 4.85 -38.36 -23.01
CA PRO A 508 6.09 -37.59 -23.09
C PRO A 508 5.85 -36.14 -22.68
N THR A 509 6.83 -35.54 -21.99
CA THR A 509 6.80 -34.11 -21.67
C THR A 509 7.00 -33.23 -22.90
N SER A 510 6.41 -32.03 -22.91
CA SER A 510 6.61 -31.01 -23.93
C SER A 510 7.80 -30.08 -23.64
N SER A 511 8.24 -29.99 -22.38
CA SER A 511 9.36 -29.15 -21.93
C SER A 511 10.06 -29.80 -20.74
N LEU A 512 11.39 -29.65 -20.67
CA LEU A 512 12.22 -30.22 -19.59
C LEU A 512 12.33 -29.28 -18.37
N GLY A 513 12.01 -28.00 -18.54
CA GLY A 513 11.92 -27.00 -17.46
C GLY A 513 10.55 -26.36 -17.50
N HIS A 514 9.56 -27.00 -16.88
CA HIS A 514 8.17 -26.54 -16.88
C HIS A 514 7.63 -26.51 -15.45
N GLU A 515 7.00 -25.41 -15.08
CA GLU A 515 6.22 -25.28 -13.85
C GLU A 515 4.76 -25.59 -14.19
N TYR A 516 4.25 -26.73 -13.72
CA TYR A 516 2.87 -27.13 -13.98
C TYR A 516 1.87 -26.40 -13.07
N GLY A 517 2.25 -26.17 -11.81
CA GLY A 517 1.39 -25.47 -10.84
C GLY A 517 0.07 -26.19 -10.50
N SER A 518 0.01 -27.49 -10.81
CA SER A 518 -1.16 -28.37 -10.70
C SER A 518 -0.73 -29.74 -10.18
N LEU A 519 -1.64 -30.72 -10.09
CA LEU A 519 -1.30 -32.12 -9.78
C LEU A 519 -0.64 -32.85 -10.97
N GLU A 520 0.29 -32.15 -11.62
CA GLU A 520 1.11 -32.63 -12.72
C GLU A 520 2.59 -32.41 -12.38
N ALA A 521 3.44 -33.31 -12.86
CA ALA A 521 4.90 -33.22 -12.72
C ALA A 521 5.59 -33.99 -13.84
N MET A 522 6.87 -33.74 -14.06
CA MET A 522 7.71 -34.58 -14.90
C MET A 522 8.45 -35.62 -14.06
N VAL A 523 8.72 -36.80 -14.63
CA VAL A 523 9.68 -37.77 -14.09
C VAL A 523 10.79 -37.99 -15.10
N GLU A 524 12.03 -38.03 -14.61
CA GLU A 524 13.20 -38.31 -15.43
C GLU A 524 14.18 -39.23 -14.67
N VAL A 525 14.88 -40.09 -15.41
CA VAL A 525 15.95 -40.93 -14.90
C VAL A 525 17.28 -40.20 -15.09
N VAL A 526 18.20 -40.30 -14.13
CA VAL A 526 19.59 -39.82 -14.20
C VAL A 526 20.58 -40.90 -13.79
N SER A 527 21.78 -40.89 -14.37
CA SER A 527 22.76 -41.96 -14.19
C SER A 527 23.52 -41.85 -12.87
N ASN A 528 23.68 -40.63 -12.35
CA ASN A 528 24.46 -40.35 -11.14
C ASN A 528 24.17 -38.94 -10.58
N MET A 529 24.83 -38.60 -9.47
CA MET A 529 24.75 -37.31 -8.79
C MET A 529 25.15 -36.12 -9.67
N GLU A 530 26.24 -36.23 -10.44
CA GLU A 530 26.72 -35.14 -11.29
C GLU A 530 25.65 -34.76 -12.32
N GLU A 531 25.04 -35.77 -12.94
CA GLU A 531 23.95 -35.54 -13.89
C GLU A 531 22.69 -34.97 -13.23
N ALA A 532 22.38 -35.36 -11.98
CA ALA A 532 21.28 -34.76 -11.22
C ALA A 532 21.52 -33.26 -10.97
N VAL A 533 22.74 -32.90 -10.56
CA VAL A 533 23.15 -31.50 -10.32
C VAL A 533 23.13 -30.70 -11.62
N ASP A 534 23.65 -31.26 -12.71
CA ASP A 534 23.63 -30.63 -14.04
C ASP A 534 22.20 -30.41 -14.54
N TRP A 535 21.30 -31.38 -14.31
CA TRP A 535 19.89 -31.25 -14.65
C TRP A 535 19.26 -30.08 -13.90
N ILE A 536 19.40 -30.07 -12.57
CA ILE A 536 18.85 -29.01 -11.71
C ILE A 536 19.40 -27.64 -12.12
N THR A 537 20.70 -27.54 -12.35
CA THR A 537 21.34 -26.29 -12.76
C THR A 537 20.83 -25.77 -14.10
N LYS A 538 20.50 -26.68 -15.03
CA LYS A 538 20.08 -26.34 -16.38
C LYS A 538 18.57 -26.06 -16.50
N TYR A 539 17.74 -26.79 -15.77
CA TYR A 539 16.28 -26.78 -15.93
C TYR A 539 15.51 -26.26 -14.72
N GLY A 540 16.15 -26.15 -13.55
CA GLY A 540 15.56 -25.57 -12.35
C GLY A 540 15.54 -24.05 -12.37
N SER A 541 14.69 -23.48 -11.51
CA SER A 541 14.58 -22.02 -11.33
C SER A 541 15.46 -21.48 -10.20
N ALA A 542 16.36 -22.31 -9.68
CA ALA A 542 17.18 -22.05 -8.49
C ALA A 542 16.35 -21.70 -7.24
N HIS A 543 15.13 -22.27 -7.13
CA HIS A 543 14.21 -22.06 -6.02
C HIS A 543 14.48 -23.05 -4.89
N THR A 544 13.91 -24.25 -4.95
CA THR A 544 14.04 -25.26 -3.90
C THR A 544 14.32 -26.62 -4.50
N GLU A 545 15.34 -27.32 -4.00
CA GLU A 545 15.73 -28.63 -4.50
C GLU A 545 15.94 -29.58 -3.32
N SER A 546 15.56 -30.84 -3.46
CA SER A 546 15.71 -31.84 -2.39
C SER A 546 16.35 -33.12 -2.88
N ILE A 547 17.25 -33.69 -2.09
CA ILE A 547 17.75 -35.05 -2.26
C ILE A 547 17.14 -35.97 -1.21
N VAL A 548 16.73 -37.17 -1.63
CA VAL A 548 16.38 -38.29 -0.74
C VAL A 548 17.47 -39.35 -0.83
N THR A 549 18.19 -39.58 0.27
CA THR A 549 19.25 -40.59 0.38
C THR A 549 19.56 -40.92 1.84
N GLU A 550 19.99 -42.17 2.12
CA GLU A 550 20.62 -42.52 3.40
C GLU A 550 22.15 -42.40 3.37
N ASP A 551 22.73 -42.13 2.20
CA ASP A 551 24.17 -41.88 2.05
C ASP A 551 24.51 -40.44 2.44
N LYS A 552 25.26 -40.31 3.53
CA LYS A 552 25.68 -39.01 4.06
C LYS A 552 26.62 -38.28 3.08
N GLU A 553 27.49 -38.99 2.37
CA GLU A 553 28.42 -38.35 1.44
C GLU A 553 27.68 -37.81 0.22
N ALA A 554 26.71 -38.58 -0.30
CA ALA A 554 25.82 -38.12 -1.37
C ALA A 554 24.99 -36.91 -0.94
N ALA A 555 24.42 -36.91 0.27
CA ALA A 555 23.66 -35.78 0.81
C ALA A 555 24.50 -34.51 0.90
N GLU A 556 25.68 -34.56 1.52
CA GLU A 556 26.59 -33.41 1.65
C GLU A 556 27.08 -32.91 0.27
N THR A 557 27.30 -33.85 -0.66
CA THR A 557 27.68 -33.50 -2.04
C THR A 557 26.57 -32.70 -2.73
N PHE A 558 25.32 -33.16 -2.64
CA PHE A 558 24.17 -32.47 -3.23
C PHE A 558 23.96 -31.09 -2.61
N LEU A 559 23.93 -31.00 -1.27
CA LEU A 559 23.76 -29.75 -0.53
C LEU A 559 24.82 -28.70 -0.88
N LYS A 560 26.05 -29.15 -1.19
CA LYS A 560 27.15 -28.26 -1.55
C LYS A 560 27.14 -27.84 -3.03
N GLN A 561 26.75 -28.73 -3.93
CA GLN A 561 26.88 -28.50 -5.38
C GLN A 561 25.65 -27.83 -6.01
N VAL A 562 24.45 -28.08 -5.48
CA VAL A 562 23.23 -27.46 -5.98
C VAL A 562 23.17 -26.00 -5.56
N ASP A 563 23.14 -25.08 -6.53
CA ASP A 563 23.09 -23.64 -6.28
C ASP A 563 21.67 -23.09 -6.40
N SER A 564 20.78 -23.56 -5.52
CA SER A 564 19.41 -23.05 -5.36
C SER A 564 19.28 -22.20 -4.10
N ALA A 565 18.17 -21.47 -3.97
CA ALA A 565 17.89 -20.67 -2.79
C ALA A 565 17.74 -21.54 -1.53
N ASP A 566 17.08 -22.69 -1.68
CA ASP A 566 16.88 -23.68 -0.63
C ASP A 566 17.32 -25.06 -1.16
N VAL A 567 18.15 -25.77 -0.39
CA VAL A 567 18.61 -27.12 -0.74
C VAL A 567 18.43 -28.04 0.45
N PHE A 568 17.72 -29.14 0.25
CA PHE A 568 17.25 -30.01 1.33
C PHE A 568 17.79 -31.44 1.21
N HIS A 569 17.91 -32.09 2.37
CA HIS A 569 18.16 -33.52 2.48
C HIS A 569 17.00 -34.15 3.24
N ASN A 570 16.42 -35.22 2.68
CA ASN A 570 15.36 -36.02 3.29
C ASN A 570 14.18 -35.17 3.81
N SER A 571 13.85 -34.10 3.09
CA SER A 571 12.77 -33.17 3.45
C SER A 571 12.00 -32.72 2.22
N SER A 572 10.71 -32.44 2.40
CA SER A 572 9.84 -31.91 1.34
C SER A 572 10.27 -30.52 0.87
N THR A 573 10.15 -30.23 -0.42
CA THR A 573 10.41 -28.89 -0.98
C THR A 573 9.46 -27.84 -0.41
N ARG A 574 8.30 -28.27 0.12
CA ARG A 574 7.30 -27.40 0.72
C ARG A 574 7.79 -26.68 1.98
N PHE A 575 8.86 -27.14 2.61
CA PHE A 575 9.43 -26.47 3.78
C PHE A 575 10.05 -25.09 3.48
N ALA A 576 10.35 -24.77 2.22
CA ALA A 576 10.85 -23.46 1.80
C ALA A 576 9.76 -22.38 1.91
N ASP A 577 9.54 -21.90 3.13
CA ASP A 577 8.52 -20.92 3.50
C ASP A 577 8.96 -20.16 4.76
N GLY A 578 8.75 -18.85 4.80
CA GLY A 578 9.26 -18.01 5.88
C GLY A 578 8.70 -18.35 7.25
N TYR A 579 7.43 -18.77 7.35
CA TYR A 579 6.87 -19.21 8.63
C TYR A 579 7.47 -20.56 9.05
N ARG A 580 7.59 -21.52 8.13
CA ARG A 580 8.22 -22.82 8.39
C ARG A 580 9.69 -22.71 8.79
N TYR A 581 10.40 -21.68 8.32
CA TYR A 581 11.77 -21.35 8.73
C TYR A 581 11.88 -20.60 10.06
N GLY A 582 10.75 -20.24 10.70
CA GLY A 582 10.75 -19.49 11.95
C GLY A 582 11.00 -17.99 11.78
N LEU A 583 10.80 -17.44 10.57
CA LEU A 583 10.91 -15.99 10.31
C LEU A 583 9.65 -15.20 10.72
N GLY A 584 8.59 -15.91 11.12
CA GLY A 584 7.28 -15.35 11.50
C GLY A 584 6.40 -15.01 10.30
N ALA A 585 6.93 -14.26 9.33
CA ALA A 585 6.34 -14.07 8.00
C ALA A 585 7.43 -13.81 6.96
N GLU A 586 7.02 -13.73 5.70
CA GLU A 586 7.88 -13.40 4.57
C GLU A 586 7.24 -12.36 3.66
N VAL A 587 8.06 -11.51 3.03
CA VAL A 587 7.59 -10.64 1.93
C VAL A 587 7.52 -11.39 0.60
N GLY A 588 8.28 -12.47 0.43
CA GLY A 588 8.68 -13.06 -0.84
C GLY A 588 9.63 -14.21 -0.62
N ILE A 589 9.74 -15.09 -1.60
CA ILE A 589 10.93 -15.93 -1.77
C ILE A 589 11.78 -15.27 -2.87
N SER A 590 13.09 -15.25 -2.68
CA SER A 590 14.04 -14.66 -3.62
C SER A 590 14.98 -15.73 -4.15
N THR A 591 15.02 -15.89 -5.47
CA THR A 591 16.04 -16.72 -6.15
C THR A 591 17.28 -15.90 -6.55
N SER A 592 17.31 -14.61 -6.23
CA SER A 592 18.45 -13.73 -6.47
C SER A 592 19.69 -14.18 -5.69
N ARG A 593 20.85 -14.10 -6.34
CA ARG A 593 22.15 -14.34 -5.69
C ARG A 593 22.70 -13.11 -4.94
N ILE A 594 22.02 -11.97 -5.02
CA ILE A 594 22.42 -10.72 -4.34
C ILE A 594 21.39 -10.33 -3.28
N HIS A 595 21.90 -9.71 -2.20
CA HIS A 595 21.14 -9.15 -1.07
C HIS A 595 20.46 -10.19 -0.18
N ALA A 596 19.37 -10.81 -0.62
CA ALA A 596 18.62 -11.81 0.13
C ALA A 596 18.17 -12.96 -0.79
N ARG A 597 18.24 -14.19 -0.29
CA ARG A 597 17.98 -15.42 -1.03
C ARG A 597 17.23 -16.41 -0.15
N GLY A 598 16.26 -17.12 -0.73
CA GLY A 598 15.28 -17.94 0.00
C GLY A 598 14.10 -17.12 0.52
N PRO A 599 13.33 -17.64 1.49
CA PRO A 599 12.28 -16.90 2.18
C PRO A 599 12.81 -15.62 2.84
N VAL A 600 12.21 -14.48 2.50
CA VAL A 600 12.69 -13.15 2.90
C VAL A 600 11.86 -12.62 4.07
N GLY A 601 12.40 -12.71 5.28
CA GLY A 601 11.85 -12.09 6.49
C GLY A 601 12.39 -10.68 6.77
N VAL A 602 12.34 -10.25 8.03
CA VAL A 602 12.76 -8.91 8.48
C VAL A 602 14.19 -8.55 8.08
N GLN A 603 15.14 -9.49 8.22
CA GLN A 603 16.56 -9.26 7.91
C GLN A 603 16.80 -8.94 6.44
N GLY A 604 16.03 -9.54 5.53
CA GLY A 604 16.11 -9.27 4.10
C GLY A 604 15.60 -7.89 3.70
N LEU A 605 15.00 -7.13 4.63
CA LEU A 605 14.55 -5.75 4.42
C LEU A 605 15.52 -4.71 5.02
N LEU A 606 16.73 -5.13 5.37
CA LEU A 606 17.77 -4.27 5.91
C LEU A 606 18.97 -4.24 4.98
N THR A 607 19.77 -3.19 5.09
CA THR A 607 21.11 -3.13 4.54
C THR A 607 22.09 -2.72 5.64
N THR A 608 23.34 -2.42 5.29
CA THR A 608 24.35 -1.99 6.25
C THR A 608 24.92 -0.63 5.88
N LYS A 609 25.38 0.11 6.89
CA LYS A 609 26.18 1.34 6.71
C LYS A 609 27.46 1.26 7.54
N TRP A 610 28.49 1.97 7.10
CA TRP A 610 29.71 2.18 7.87
C TRP A 610 29.62 3.47 8.68
N VAL A 611 29.87 3.38 9.99
CA VAL A 611 29.87 4.48 10.94
C VAL A 611 31.27 4.61 11.53
N MET A 612 31.92 5.74 11.30
CA MET A 612 33.24 6.05 11.86
C MET A 612 33.10 7.09 12.98
N ARG A 613 33.71 6.80 14.13
CA ARG A 613 33.72 7.68 15.30
C ARG A 613 35.14 7.91 15.76
N SER A 614 35.46 9.17 15.98
CA SER A 614 36.76 9.61 16.47
C SER A 614 36.59 10.17 17.88
N GLN A 615 37.43 9.73 18.82
CA GLN A 615 37.54 10.33 20.15
C GLN A 615 38.38 11.62 20.14
N SER A 616 39.05 11.92 19.01
CA SER A 616 39.91 13.09 18.81
C SER A 616 39.70 13.66 17.39
N LYS A 617 40.76 14.18 16.76
CA LYS A 617 40.82 14.53 15.34
C LYS A 617 41.71 13.54 14.58
N HIS A 618 41.14 12.88 13.58
CA HIS A 618 41.87 12.01 12.65
C HIS A 618 41.68 12.52 11.23
N THR A 619 42.77 12.79 10.52
CA THR A 619 42.76 13.13 9.10
C THR A 619 43.73 12.25 8.35
N VAL A 620 43.40 11.90 7.10
CA VAL A 620 44.28 11.09 6.25
C VAL A 620 45.68 11.70 6.10
N ALA A 621 45.79 13.04 6.10
CA ALA A 621 47.06 13.73 6.04
C ALA A 621 47.98 13.45 7.25
N GLN A 622 47.43 13.18 8.44
CA GLN A 622 48.23 12.78 9.61
C GLN A 622 48.83 11.38 9.44
N PHE A 623 48.08 10.44 8.85
CA PHE A 623 48.60 9.10 8.52
C PHE A 623 49.70 9.19 7.47
N ASN A 624 49.50 9.98 6.41
CA ASN A 624 50.52 10.20 5.36
C ASN A 624 51.80 10.84 5.89
N LYS A 625 51.71 11.63 6.97
CA LYS A 625 52.86 12.26 7.65
C LYS A 625 53.48 11.37 8.74
N GLY A 626 52.97 10.15 8.95
CA GLY A 626 53.45 9.24 10.00
C GLY A 626 53.10 9.66 11.42
N LEU A 627 52.15 10.58 11.61
CA LEU A 627 51.69 11.03 12.93
C LEU A 627 50.71 10.03 13.57
N TRP A 628 50.05 9.22 12.76
CA TRP A 628 49.22 8.08 13.17
C TRP A 628 49.58 6.88 12.31
N ALA A 629 49.34 5.68 12.84
CA ALA A 629 49.54 4.42 12.13
C ALA A 629 48.25 3.60 12.15
N TYR A 630 47.96 2.91 11.05
CA TYR A 630 46.84 1.98 11.00
C TYR A 630 47.12 0.74 11.85
N THR A 631 46.21 0.41 12.77
CA THR A 631 46.27 -0.81 13.59
C THR A 631 45.28 -1.87 13.12
N HIS A 632 44.12 -1.44 12.57
CA HIS A 632 43.03 -2.32 12.09
C HIS A 632 42.62 -3.40 13.10
N LYS A 633 42.72 -3.11 14.39
CA LYS A 633 42.47 -4.06 15.47
C LYS A 633 40.99 -4.49 15.44
N PRO A 634 40.68 -5.78 15.27
CA PRO A 634 39.31 -6.28 15.36
C PRO A 634 38.71 -5.95 16.72
N MET A 635 37.44 -5.58 16.74
CA MET A 635 36.68 -5.36 17.97
C MET A 635 35.57 -6.39 18.07
N ALA A 636 35.25 -6.82 19.29
CA ALA A 636 34.11 -7.69 19.52
C ALA A 636 32.82 -6.99 19.03
N VAL A 637 32.00 -7.75 18.32
CA VAL A 637 30.65 -7.35 17.95
C VAL A 637 29.77 -7.64 19.17
N THR A 638 29.69 -6.69 20.09
CA THR A 638 28.73 -6.76 21.20
C THR A 638 27.42 -6.13 20.77
N GLU A 639 26.29 -6.70 21.21
CA GLU A 639 24.97 -6.09 21.07
C GLU A 639 25.01 -4.63 21.54
N SER A 640 24.40 -3.74 20.77
CA SER A 640 24.42 -2.29 20.98
C SER A 640 24.05 -1.89 22.42
N GLN A 641 24.84 -0.99 23.02
CA GLN A 641 24.44 -0.20 24.19
C GLN A 641 23.34 0.81 23.85
#